data_AF-A0A5P1A1I9-F1
#
_entry.id   AF-A0A5P1A1I9-F1
#
_cell.length_a   1.000
_cell.length_b   1.000
_cell.length_c   1.000
_cell.angle_alpha   90.00
_cell.angle_beta   90.00
_cell.angle_gamma   90.00
#
_symmetry.space_group_name_H-M   'P 1'
#
loop_
_entity.id
_entity.type
_entity.pdbx_description
1 polymer ?
#
loop_
_entity_poly.entity_id
_entity_poly.type
_entity_poly.pdbx_seq_one_letter_code
_entity_poly.pdbx_strand_id
1 'polypeptide(L)'
;YIIFKYFIIKMGNEQSSSSSEGAKIPSIIESQNSARNVLERYGEGIMIKEKDEARIYENSLKGQLKQAKFRGGPSTSVDEQYYYYPYPCSLNHNEHTNIRHDNVDERHPCHGREQNRFGEGQVSECSNSKIKGHENKSDGGACAPPRRRHMCDKNLEALTVENTQNCDDLLGNILVAAKYEGQSIVNNHPDKNNSNNKSSICTALARSFADIGDIVRGKDLFLGAPNKEKIKLEENLKKIFDNIKNENAELSKLSLEKVREYWWAIHRKELWEALTCSAPKGANYFVYKLDGPKFSSDRCGHNYNGDPLTNLDYVPQYLRWFDEWGEEFCRKRKIKLENVEKACRKDSEQLYCRHNGYDCTKTIKNENILFDDPKCTDCLIKCSLYEIWLDNQQKEFEKQKEKYEKEIQTYISNNEISNNNISNEYIKQISEKYTDKKYETLDKFLNLLKEGKYCKERMTGESSIDFNNDVDKTFSYSKHCKVCPHCEVDCENGNCEVKNKPDGNCGKNVKYKPPYGVKPTEITVLYSGNEKGDISKKLSEFCSNKNNINVKNNETWKCYYKNSDNNKCKMESNSENNKGAEKITSFHEFFELWVKNLLKDTMKWENEIKDCINNTNITDCNDECNKNCVCFDKWVKQKEEEWKNVKKVFENKKYIQDKYYLDINKLFESFLFKVISELDQGEAKWNQLKEELKKKIESSKANEGIKDSESAIELLLDHLKESATTCKDNNANEACSSSQKSSPNPCADKSGGKLVSVKQIAQYIKRQAYEQANYRSDGLHKLKGKAHEGKYKRKGRENYFKDKLCKIGKYHSNRDPFESKGPCYGKDGNKLSFQIGTDWKGAEEEKMIYNDVYLPPRREHMCTSNLEHLVTDNKPLDGTDGNPKLVNNSFLGDVLLSAKYEAQRTKEDYEPVSDEQSICRAVRYSFADLADIIRGRDMWDENDGEQRTQLRLETVFGKIKKYMPGIKENPKYTDDESPYTKLREDWWEANRAKVWEAMKCAIKGLNVTSSDGKLSDHCGYSDHTPLDDYIPQKLRWMAEWAEWYCKVQSHEYDKLKKSCVVCMQKDNGKNCWKHNSECGVCKGACTAYQGKLLPWEYQWNVISHKYETLYEKARIAAHNGGLDTSSGDIDPKDKTLVEFLFNLYVQNGGKIGTIGTTGDKDTRDTTPTVYSTAAGYIHEEAHISDCQSQTQFCNNGSENYAFRNTPQEYDVELQCESKTKSAPEKKRCGAEGCRRGRG
;
A
#
# COMPACT_ATOMS: atom_id res chain seq x y z
N TYR A 1 -20.76 -68.04 -47.63
CA TYR A 1 -20.32 -68.37 -48.99
C TYR A 1 -19.05 -67.60 -49.25
N ILE A 2 -17.94 -68.32 -49.21
CA ILE A 2 -16.98 -68.39 -50.31
C ILE A 2 -16.06 -67.16 -50.32
N ILE A 3 -14.87 -67.27 -49.74
CA ILE A 3 -13.69 -67.86 -50.41
C ILE A 3 -13.22 -66.92 -51.52
N PHE A 4 -11.96 -66.54 -51.69
CA PHE A 4 -10.64 -67.01 -51.24
C PHE A 4 -9.75 -66.65 -52.45
N LYS A 5 -8.46 -66.48 -52.20
CA LYS A 5 -7.37 -66.63 -53.17
C LYS A 5 -7.15 -65.53 -54.21
N TYR A 6 -5.93 -65.17 -54.55
CA TYR A 6 -4.56 -65.59 -54.16
C TYR A 6 -3.67 -64.43 -54.67
N PHE A 7 -2.58 -64.06 -54.01
CA PHE A 7 -1.37 -64.87 -54.02
C PHE A 7 -0.50 -64.64 -52.77
N ILE A 8 -0.13 -65.77 -52.15
CA ILE A 8 0.93 -65.98 -51.15
C ILE A 8 2.18 -66.48 -51.89
N ILE A 9 3.36 -66.34 -51.25
CA ILE A 9 4.54 -67.26 -51.17
C ILE A 9 5.83 -66.39 -51.25
N LYS A 10 6.73 -66.32 -50.24
CA LYS A 10 7.36 -67.31 -49.34
C LYS A 10 7.42 -66.80 -47.89
N MET A 11 6.91 -67.51 -46.86
CA MET A 11 7.59 -68.52 -45.98
C MET A 11 8.86 -67.99 -45.28
N GLY A 12 9.05 -68.08 -43.95
CA GLY A 12 8.29 -68.76 -42.89
C GLY A 12 8.92 -68.57 -41.49
N ASN A 13 8.20 -69.08 -40.48
CA ASN A 13 8.44 -69.16 -39.02
C ASN A 13 9.89 -69.21 -38.51
N GLU A 14 10.13 -68.52 -37.38
CA GLU A 14 10.70 -69.12 -36.17
C GLU A 14 10.36 -68.29 -34.92
N GLN A 15 9.99 -68.99 -33.83
CA GLN A 15 9.81 -68.41 -32.49
C GLN A 15 11.13 -67.81 -32.00
N SER A 16 11.11 -66.62 -31.39
CA SER A 16 12.17 -66.24 -30.46
C SER A 16 11.69 -65.21 -29.44
N SER A 17 11.63 -65.69 -28.20
CA SER A 17 11.94 -65.03 -26.93
C SER A 17 11.66 -63.53 -26.74
N SER A 18 10.86 -63.26 -25.71
CA SER A 18 10.88 -62.02 -24.95
C SER A 18 12.32 -61.63 -24.58
N SER A 19 12.80 -60.51 -25.11
CA SER A 19 13.89 -59.77 -24.48
C SER A 19 13.34 -58.44 -23.98
N SER A 20 13.52 -58.22 -22.69
CA SER A 20 13.19 -57.00 -21.98
C SER A 20 13.91 -55.81 -22.62
N GLU A 21 13.16 -54.90 -23.24
CA GLU A 21 13.64 -53.53 -23.41
C GLU A 21 13.71 -52.91 -22.02
N GLY A 22 14.93 -52.85 -21.49
CA GLY A 22 15.25 -52.19 -20.24
C GLY A 22 14.71 -50.75 -20.25
N ALA A 23 14.07 -50.36 -19.15
CA ALA A 23 13.58 -49.01 -18.93
C ALA A 23 14.72 -48.00 -19.16
N LYS A 24 14.59 -47.17 -20.21
CA LYS A 24 15.49 -46.02 -20.42
C LYS A 24 15.41 -45.13 -19.18
N ILE A 25 16.53 -44.97 -18.48
CA ILE A 25 16.69 -44.04 -17.37
C ILE A 25 16.38 -42.62 -17.90
N PRO A 26 15.45 -41.86 -17.28
CA PRO A 26 15.18 -40.48 -17.67
C PRO A 26 16.46 -39.63 -17.60
N SER A 27 16.73 -38.82 -18.63
CA SER A 27 17.82 -37.85 -18.61
C SER A 27 17.66 -36.89 -17.41
N ILE A 28 18.62 -36.94 -16.48
CA ILE A 28 18.67 -36.05 -15.32
C ILE A 28 19.45 -34.79 -15.70
N ILE A 29 18.77 -33.64 -15.75
CA ILE A 29 19.35 -32.34 -16.13
C ILE A 29 19.78 -31.52 -14.89
N GLU A 30 19.23 -31.83 -13.72
CA GLU A 30 19.46 -31.12 -12.45
C GLU A 30 20.56 -31.81 -11.62
N SER A 31 21.44 -31.05 -10.94
CA SER A 31 22.53 -31.65 -10.14
C SER A 31 22.12 -31.98 -8.70
N GLN A 32 22.90 -32.84 -8.05
CA GLN A 32 22.79 -33.12 -6.60
C GLN A 32 22.93 -31.88 -5.70
N ASN A 33 23.51 -30.80 -6.26
CA ASN A 33 23.75 -29.52 -5.61
C ASN A 33 22.73 -28.44 -6.04
N SER A 34 21.65 -28.79 -6.71
CA SER A 34 20.55 -27.83 -6.89
C SER A 34 19.91 -27.48 -5.54
N ALA A 35 19.41 -26.24 -5.41
CA ALA A 35 18.79 -25.78 -4.18
C ALA A 35 17.65 -26.71 -3.74
N ARG A 36 16.72 -27.07 -4.63
CA ARG A 36 15.68 -28.06 -4.38
C ARG A 36 16.20 -29.39 -3.80
N ASN A 37 17.21 -30.01 -4.41
CA ASN A 37 17.73 -31.31 -3.93
C ASN A 37 18.41 -31.19 -2.56
N VAL A 38 19.04 -30.06 -2.28
CA VAL A 38 19.60 -29.75 -0.96
C VAL A 38 18.49 -29.59 0.07
N LEU A 39 17.46 -28.79 -0.22
CA LEU A 39 16.31 -28.53 0.63
C LEU A 39 15.53 -29.83 0.96
N GLU A 40 15.33 -30.69 -0.04
CA GLU A 40 14.68 -31.99 0.11
C GLU A 40 15.36 -32.90 1.13
N ARG A 41 16.71 -32.97 1.12
CA ARG A 41 17.47 -33.77 2.10
C ARG A 41 17.34 -33.21 3.52
N TYR A 42 17.25 -31.90 3.66
CA TYR A 42 17.06 -31.29 4.98
C TYR A 42 15.65 -31.51 5.53
N GLY A 43 14.62 -31.35 4.69
CA GLY A 43 13.23 -31.58 5.06
C GLY A 43 12.96 -33.01 5.52
N GLU A 44 13.64 -34.00 4.92
CA GLU A 44 13.48 -35.42 5.26
C GLU A 44 13.71 -35.72 6.76
N GLY A 45 14.79 -35.21 7.34
CA GLY A 45 15.10 -35.50 8.73
C GLY A 45 14.12 -34.88 9.73
N ILE A 46 13.38 -33.85 9.31
CA ILE A 46 12.34 -33.20 10.11
C ILE A 46 11.01 -33.91 9.92
N MET A 47 10.69 -34.24 8.67
CA MET A 47 9.51 -35.03 8.33
C MET A 47 9.46 -36.33 9.14
N ILE A 48 10.59 -37.06 9.20
CA ILE A 48 10.69 -38.31 9.97
C ILE A 48 10.39 -38.06 11.45
N LYS A 49 11.01 -37.02 12.04
CA LYS A 49 10.80 -36.66 13.45
C LYS A 49 9.33 -36.35 13.75
N GLU A 50 8.73 -35.43 12.99
CA GLU A 50 7.33 -35.02 13.22
C GLU A 50 6.36 -36.17 12.96
N LYS A 51 6.65 -37.05 11.98
CA LYS A 51 5.87 -38.26 11.72
C LYS A 51 5.94 -39.25 12.89
N ASP A 52 7.13 -39.48 13.43
CA ASP A 52 7.32 -40.39 14.57
C ASP A 52 6.62 -39.86 15.83
N GLU A 53 6.69 -38.55 16.08
CA GLU A 53 5.97 -37.88 17.18
C GLU A 53 4.44 -37.93 16.98
N ALA A 54 3.96 -37.66 15.76
CA ALA A 54 2.54 -37.65 15.42
C ALA A 54 1.87 -39.03 15.57
N ARG A 55 2.64 -40.13 15.41
CA ARG A 55 2.14 -41.50 15.48
C ARG A 55 1.44 -41.83 16.80
N ILE A 56 1.85 -41.19 17.90
CA ILE A 56 1.23 -41.34 19.22
C ILE A 56 -0.23 -40.85 19.20
N TYR A 57 -0.52 -39.83 18.38
CA TYR A 57 -1.82 -39.16 18.29
C TYR A 57 -2.63 -39.59 17.06
N GLU A 58 -2.18 -40.61 16.33
CA GLU A 58 -2.78 -41.03 15.06
C GLU A 58 -4.28 -41.32 15.22
N ASN A 59 -4.67 -42.12 16.21
CA ASN A 59 -6.08 -42.45 16.46
C ASN A 59 -6.95 -41.23 16.76
N SER A 60 -6.37 -40.19 17.36
CA SER A 60 -7.06 -38.97 17.80
C SER A 60 -7.20 -37.94 16.68
N LEU A 61 -6.32 -37.96 15.67
CA LEU A 61 -6.29 -37.00 14.56
C LEU A 61 -6.65 -37.60 13.20
N LYS A 62 -6.80 -38.93 13.10
CA LYS A 62 -7.12 -39.61 11.84
C LYS A 62 -8.55 -39.30 11.40
N GLY A 63 -8.69 -38.40 10.42
CA GLY A 63 -9.89 -38.24 9.62
C GLY A 63 -10.12 -39.42 8.66
N GLN A 64 -11.37 -39.77 8.46
CA GLN A 64 -11.86 -40.76 7.53
C GLN A 64 -12.67 -40.05 6.43
N LEU A 65 -12.15 -40.03 5.21
CA LEU A 65 -12.80 -39.38 4.07
C LEU A 65 -14.27 -39.81 3.87
N LYS A 66 -14.57 -41.09 4.14
CA LYS A 66 -15.93 -41.65 4.00
C LYS A 66 -16.96 -41.04 4.96
N GLN A 67 -16.51 -40.40 6.05
CA GLN A 67 -17.35 -39.78 7.06
C GLN A 67 -17.47 -38.27 6.89
N ALA A 68 -16.72 -37.67 5.96
CA ALA A 68 -16.71 -36.23 5.74
C ALA A 68 -18.08 -35.72 5.27
N LYS A 69 -18.60 -34.69 5.94
CA LYS A 69 -19.87 -34.04 5.59
C LYS A 69 -19.62 -32.67 4.96
N PHE A 70 -20.30 -32.41 3.85
CA PHE A 70 -20.29 -31.12 3.14
C PHE A 70 -21.68 -30.49 3.23
N ARG A 71 -21.75 -29.22 3.65
CA ARG A 71 -23.00 -28.51 4.01
C ARG A 71 -23.31 -27.31 3.09
N GLY A 72 -22.80 -27.34 1.84
CA GLY A 72 -23.05 -26.39 0.75
C GLY A 72 -23.50 -27.07 -0.56
N GLY A 73 -23.78 -26.29 -1.62
CA GLY A 73 -24.39 -26.80 -2.87
C GLY A 73 -25.88 -27.17 -2.76
N PRO A 74 -26.54 -27.78 -3.77
CA PRO A 74 -27.98 -28.10 -3.80
C PRO A 74 -28.35 -29.21 -2.81
N SER A 75 -27.40 -29.63 -1.98
CA SER A 75 -27.61 -30.58 -0.89
C SER A 75 -28.30 -29.87 0.27
N THR A 76 -29.58 -29.53 0.09
CA THR A 76 -30.56 -29.43 1.18
C THR A 76 -32.00 -29.54 0.63
N SER A 77 -32.45 -30.78 0.49
CA SER A 77 -33.77 -31.17 1.01
C SER A 77 -33.65 -32.60 1.54
N VAL A 78 -33.73 -32.73 2.86
CA VAL A 78 -34.20 -33.89 3.64
C VAL A 78 -34.28 -35.21 2.85
N ASP A 79 -33.17 -35.94 2.78
CA ASP A 79 -33.09 -37.41 2.89
C ASP A 79 -31.59 -37.80 2.80
N GLU A 80 -31.10 -38.50 3.81
CA GLU A 80 -29.72 -38.95 3.95
C GLU A 80 -29.31 -39.87 2.78
N GLN A 81 -28.75 -39.31 1.71
CA GLN A 81 -27.98 -40.10 0.74
C GLN A 81 -26.51 -40.13 1.16
N TYR A 82 -26.12 -41.24 1.80
CA TYR A 82 -24.73 -41.65 1.97
C TYR A 82 -24.13 -41.95 0.60
N TYR A 83 -23.52 -40.96 -0.04
CA TYR A 83 -22.70 -41.23 -1.21
C TYR A 83 -21.36 -41.86 -0.78
N TYR A 84 -21.08 -43.04 -1.32
CA TYR A 84 -19.87 -43.80 -1.02
C TYR A 84 -18.70 -43.30 -1.88
N TYR A 85 -17.73 -42.63 -1.26
CA TYR A 85 -16.53 -42.11 -1.93
C TYR A 85 -15.28 -42.87 -1.44
N PRO A 86 -14.84 -43.92 -2.16
CA PRO A 86 -13.82 -44.82 -1.63
C PRO A 86 -12.39 -44.26 -1.62
N TYR A 87 -12.08 -43.21 -2.39
CA TYR A 87 -10.73 -42.63 -2.51
C TYR A 87 -10.72 -41.17 -2.98
N PRO A 88 -9.66 -40.38 -2.71
CA PRO A 88 -9.64 -38.93 -2.93
C PRO A 88 -9.96 -38.46 -4.35
N CYS A 89 -9.57 -39.21 -5.39
CA CYS A 89 -9.85 -38.81 -6.78
C CYS A 89 -11.33 -38.85 -7.17
N SER A 90 -12.21 -39.46 -6.36
CA SER A 90 -13.66 -39.47 -6.60
C SER A 90 -14.38 -38.17 -6.19
N LEU A 91 -13.72 -37.28 -5.44
CA LEU A 91 -14.31 -36.04 -4.94
C LEU A 91 -14.70 -35.07 -6.06
N ASN A 92 -15.87 -34.46 -5.98
CA ASN A 92 -16.40 -33.53 -6.99
C ASN A 92 -16.83 -32.20 -6.34
N HIS A 93 -16.29 -31.06 -6.79
CA HIS A 93 -16.62 -29.74 -6.24
C HIS A 93 -18.11 -29.35 -6.30
N ASN A 94 -18.89 -29.97 -7.19
CA ASN A 94 -20.34 -29.73 -7.30
C ASN A 94 -21.10 -30.18 -6.05
N GLU A 95 -20.62 -31.24 -5.42
CA GLU A 95 -21.25 -31.96 -4.31
C GLU A 95 -20.45 -31.80 -3.01
N HIS A 96 -19.13 -31.75 -3.11
CA HIS A 96 -18.19 -31.78 -1.99
C HIS A 96 -17.67 -30.37 -1.70
N THR A 97 -18.57 -29.49 -1.28
CA THR A 97 -18.25 -28.09 -1.04
C THR A 97 -19.14 -27.50 0.04
N ASN A 98 -18.59 -26.55 0.81
CA ASN A 98 -19.34 -25.74 1.76
C ASN A 98 -19.82 -24.40 1.14
N ILE A 99 -19.54 -24.17 -0.13
CA ILE A 99 -19.95 -22.95 -0.84
C ILE A 99 -21.44 -23.01 -1.20
N ARG A 100 -22.21 -21.97 -0.81
CA ARG A 100 -23.64 -21.83 -1.10
C ARG A 100 -23.87 -20.74 -2.17
N HIS A 101 -23.66 -21.11 -3.43
CA HIS A 101 -24.02 -20.30 -4.61
C HIS A 101 -24.94 -21.11 -5.51
N ASP A 102 -25.92 -20.49 -6.18
CA ASP A 102 -26.81 -21.19 -7.11
C ASP A 102 -26.06 -21.67 -8.36
N ASN A 103 -25.08 -20.88 -8.81
CA ASN A 103 -24.19 -21.22 -9.90
C ASN A 103 -23.16 -22.29 -9.48
N VAL A 104 -23.12 -23.41 -10.20
CA VAL A 104 -22.21 -24.53 -9.93
C VAL A 104 -20.75 -24.12 -10.16
N ASP A 105 -20.48 -23.31 -11.18
CA ASP A 105 -19.11 -22.88 -11.52
C ASP A 105 -18.49 -22.02 -10.41
N GLU A 106 -19.32 -21.29 -9.65
CA GLU A 106 -18.89 -20.47 -8.51
C GLU A 106 -18.47 -21.28 -7.29
N ARG A 107 -18.83 -22.57 -7.25
CA ARG A 107 -18.45 -23.52 -6.20
C ARG A 107 -17.10 -24.19 -6.46
N HIS A 108 -16.52 -24.01 -7.64
CA HIS A 108 -15.23 -24.61 -7.99
C HIS A 108 -14.09 -24.02 -7.14
N PRO A 109 -13.18 -24.85 -6.57
CA PRO A 109 -12.04 -24.35 -5.78
C PRO A 109 -11.12 -23.35 -6.48
N CYS A 110 -11.11 -23.36 -7.82
CA CYS A 110 -10.29 -22.52 -8.67
C CYS A 110 -11.06 -21.29 -9.21
N HIS A 111 -12.34 -21.14 -8.86
CA HIS A 111 -13.17 -20.07 -9.42
C HIS A 111 -12.61 -18.69 -9.06
N GLY A 112 -12.54 -17.78 -10.05
CA GLY A 112 -11.98 -16.44 -9.89
C GLY A 112 -10.45 -16.41 -9.74
N ARG A 113 -9.75 -17.54 -9.87
CA ARG A 113 -8.29 -17.62 -9.86
C ARG A 113 -7.72 -17.67 -11.29
N GLU A 114 -6.57 -17.04 -11.51
CA GLU A 114 -5.83 -17.16 -12.77
C GLU A 114 -5.35 -18.60 -12.96
N GLN A 115 -5.72 -19.22 -14.08
CA GLN A 115 -5.40 -20.62 -14.35
C GLN A 115 -4.04 -20.79 -15.03
N ASN A 116 -3.58 -19.80 -15.81
CA ASN A 116 -2.30 -19.83 -16.51
C ASN A 116 -1.15 -19.29 -15.62
N ARG A 117 -0.89 -19.98 -14.51
CA ARG A 117 0.06 -19.57 -13.46
C ARG A 117 1.53 -19.63 -13.88
N PHE A 118 1.85 -20.39 -14.93
CA PHE A 118 3.21 -20.52 -15.48
C PHE A 118 3.47 -19.60 -16.68
N GLY A 119 2.52 -18.73 -17.02
CA GLY A 119 2.64 -17.77 -18.12
C GLY A 119 3.81 -16.80 -17.93
N GLU A 120 4.33 -16.30 -19.06
CA GLU A 120 5.45 -15.34 -19.07
C GLU A 120 5.10 -13.96 -18.50
N GLY A 121 3.81 -13.62 -18.44
CA GLY A 121 3.30 -12.39 -17.83
C GLY A 121 3.00 -12.51 -16.34
N GLN A 122 3.11 -13.70 -15.75
CA GLN A 122 2.83 -13.92 -14.33
C GLN A 122 4.01 -13.46 -13.45
N VAL A 123 3.71 -12.71 -12.39
CA VAL A 123 4.68 -12.08 -11.48
C VAL A 123 4.53 -12.57 -10.03
N SER A 124 5.62 -12.54 -9.26
CA SER A 124 5.56 -12.86 -7.84
C SER A 124 4.93 -11.71 -7.05
N GLU A 125 4.38 -12.00 -5.88
CA GLU A 125 3.87 -10.97 -4.96
C GLU A 125 4.83 -10.86 -3.78
N CYS A 126 5.49 -9.70 -3.65
CA CYS A 126 6.49 -9.43 -2.62
C CYS A 126 6.12 -8.22 -1.77
N SER A 127 4.89 -7.69 -1.89
CA SER A 127 4.43 -6.56 -1.09
C SER A 127 4.22 -6.98 0.35
N ASN A 128 4.72 -6.16 1.27
CA ASN A 128 4.49 -6.32 2.71
C ASN A 128 2.99 -6.41 3.02
N SER A 129 2.13 -5.76 2.21
CA SER A 129 0.67 -5.75 2.41
C SER A 129 0.01 -7.12 2.24
N LYS A 130 0.65 -8.02 1.51
CA LYS A 130 0.11 -9.33 1.13
C LYS A 130 0.97 -10.49 1.63
N ILE A 131 2.12 -10.22 2.26
CA ILE A 131 3.05 -11.21 2.78
C ILE A 131 3.32 -10.94 4.27
N LYS A 132 3.07 -11.94 5.12
CA LYS A 132 3.30 -11.93 6.58
C LYS A 132 4.79 -11.90 6.92
N GLY A 133 5.15 -11.25 8.03
CA GLY A 133 6.53 -11.22 8.56
C GLY A 133 7.43 -10.10 8.00
N HIS A 134 6.82 -9.04 7.49
CA HIS A 134 7.44 -7.86 6.86
C HIS A 134 7.23 -6.57 7.69
N GLU A 135 7.46 -6.65 9.00
CA GLU A 135 7.04 -5.60 9.95
C GLU A 135 8.00 -4.40 10.01
N ASN A 136 9.24 -4.50 9.52
CA ASN A 136 10.14 -3.36 9.34
C ASN A 136 10.71 -3.30 7.91
N LYS A 137 10.91 -2.09 7.36
CA LYS A 137 11.47 -1.89 6.00
C LYS A 137 12.93 -2.25 5.84
N SER A 138 13.65 -2.43 6.94
CA SER A 138 14.99 -2.98 6.85
C SER A 138 14.97 -4.49 6.61
N ASP A 139 13.84 -5.18 6.84
CA ASP A 139 13.71 -6.64 6.74
C ASP A 139 13.41 -7.04 5.29
N GLY A 140 14.40 -7.60 4.59
CA GLY A 140 14.19 -8.26 3.31
C GLY A 140 12.97 -9.20 3.30
N GLY A 141 12.44 -9.46 2.12
CA GLY A 141 11.11 -10.04 1.93
C GLY A 141 11.01 -11.38 1.22
N ALA A 142 10.04 -12.21 1.62
CA ALA A 142 9.61 -13.35 0.83
C ALA A 142 8.68 -12.94 -0.32
N CYS A 143 8.75 -13.66 -1.44
CA CYS A 143 7.97 -13.41 -2.65
C CYS A 143 7.06 -14.60 -2.97
N ALA A 144 5.74 -14.45 -2.85
CA ALA A 144 4.79 -15.51 -3.19
C ALA A 144 4.73 -15.73 -4.71
N PRO A 145 5.06 -16.93 -5.21
CA PRO A 145 5.07 -17.21 -6.64
C PRO A 145 3.63 -17.24 -7.20
N PRO A 146 3.43 -16.96 -8.51
CA PRO A 146 2.10 -16.98 -9.13
C PRO A 146 1.30 -18.26 -8.89
N ARG A 147 2.00 -19.41 -8.85
CA ARG A 147 1.43 -20.71 -8.53
C ARG A 147 0.71 -20.71 -7.18
N ARG A 148 1.33 -20.14 -6.14
CA ARG A 148 0.76 -19.99 -4.79
C ARG A 148 -0.34 -18.94 -4.75
N ARG A 149 -0.12 -17.78 -5.38
CA ARG A 149 -1.07 -16.64 -5.38
C ARG A 149 -2.46 -17.03 -5.88
N HIS A 150 -2.49 -17.91 -6.89
CA HIS A 150 -3.71 -18.34 -7.56
C HIS A 150 -4.03 -19.82 -7.29
N MET A 151 -3.64 -20.33 -6.12
CA MET A 151 -3.96 -21.68 -5.68
C MET A 151 -5.48 -21.91 -5.62
N CYS A 152 -5.92 -23.13 -5.95
CA CYS A 152 -7.32 -23.53 -5.92
C CYS A 152 -7.82 -23.85 -4.50
N ASP A 153 -8.03 -22.82 -3.69
CA ASP A 153 -8.41 -22.94 -2.28
C ASP A 153 -9.70 -22.19 -1.90
N LYS A 154 -10.51 -21.77 -2.89
CA LYS A 154 -11.76 -21.01 -2.65
C LYS A 154 -12.74 -21.76 -1.75
N ASN A 155 -12.79 -23.09 -1.83
CA ASN A 155 -13.65 -23.89 -0.96
C ASN A 155 -13.20 -23.86 0.51
N LEU A 156 -11.91 -23.63 0.77
CA LEU A 156 -11.40 -23.49 2.13
C LEU A 156 -11.83 -22.15 2.75
N GLU A 157 -11.97 -21.10 1.95
CA GLU A 157 -12.43 -19.78 2.42
C GLU A 157 -13.87 -19.80 2.95
N ALA A 158 -14.65 -20.82 2.59
CA ALA A 158 -16.01 -21.05 3.08
C ALA A 158 -16.06 -21.89 4.37
N LEU A 159 -14.93 -22.33 4.92
CA LEU A 159 -14.90 -23.10 6.16
C LEU A 159 -15.35 -22.25 7.34
N THR A 160 -16.21 -22.82 8.18
CA THR A 160 -16.66 -22.26 9.46
C THR A 160 -16.77 -23.38 10.48
N VAL A 161 -16.82 -23.04 11.77
CA VAL A 161 -17.05 -24.02 12.84
C VAL A 161 -18.43 -24.69 12.74
N GLU A 162 -19.40 -24.04 12.11
CA GLU A 162 -20.74 -24.61 11.93
C GLU A 162 -20.72 -25.71 10.86
N ASN A 163 -19.96 -25.49 9.78
CA ASN A 163 -19.97 -26.38 8.63
C ASN A 163 -18.85 -27.41 8.61
N THR A 164 -17.84 -27.28 9.48
CA THR A 164 -16.69 -28.17 9.58
C THR A 164 -16.45 -28.48 11.05
N GLN A 165 -16.90 -29.65 11.49
CA GLN A 165 -17.02 -29.94 12.93
C GLN A 165 -15.91 -30.85 13.46
N ASN A 166 -15.27 -31.66 12.61
CA ASN A 166 -14.31 -32.67 13.05
C ASN A 166 -13.19 -32.90 12.01
N CYS A 167 -12.28 -33.82 12.32
CA CYS A 167 -11.17 -34.22 11.45
C CYS A 167 -11.63 -34.76 10.09
N ASP A 168 -12.79 -35.43 10.02
CA ASP A 168 -13.32 -36.01 8.78
C ASP A 168 -13.76 -34.91 7.81
N ASP A 169 -14.59 -33.98 8.29
CA ASP A 169 -15.07 -32.81 7.54
C ASP A 169 -13.90 -31.98 7.03
N LEU A 170 -12.90 -31.73 7.90
CA LEU A 170 -11.72 -30.95 7.56
C LEU A 170 -10.87 -31.64 6.48
N LEU A 171 -10.60 -32.94 6.64
CA LEU A 171 -9.85 -33.73 5.67
C LEU A 171 -10.53 -33.69 4.29
N GLY A 172 -11.85 -33.91 4.25
CA GLY A 172 -12.63 -33.87 3.01
C GLY A 172 -12.48 -32.55 2.25
N ASN A 173 -12.63 -31.42 2.95
CA ASN A 173 -12.49 -30.09 2.33
C ASN A 173 -11.08 -29.82 1.79
N ILE A 174 -10.02 -30.23 2.52
CA ILE A 174 -8.64 -30.02 2.07
C ILE A 174 -8.31 -30.95 0.89
N LEU A 175 -8.81 -32.19 0.87
CA LEU A 175 -8.63 -33.11 -0.27
C LEU A 175 -9.30 -32.59 -1.55
N VAL A 176 -10.47 -31.95 -1.45
CA VAL A 176 -11.11 -31.27 -2.59
C VAL A 176 -10.19 -30.18 -3.14
N ALA A 177 -9.65 -29.31 -2.28
CA ALA A 177 -8.72 -28.26 -2.70
C ALA A 177 -7.48 -28.86 -3.38
N ALA A 178 -6.85 -29.87 -2.77
CA ALA A 178 -5.68 -30.56 -3.32
C ALA A 178 -5.96 -31.19 -4.68
N LYS A 179 -7.07 -31.91 -4.85
CA LYS A 179 -7.45 -32.54 -6.13
C LYS A 179 -7.52 -31.52 -7.27
N TYR A 180 -8.27 -30.44 -7.06
CA TYR A 180 -8.50 -29.44 -8.10
C TYR A 180 -7.29 -28.55 -8.34
N GLU A 181 -6.48 -28.29 -7.31
CA GLU A 181 -5.17 -27.66 -7.46
C GLU A 181 -4.25 -28.48 -8.38
N GLY A 182 -4.16 -29.80 -8.13
CA GLY A 182 -3.35 -30.70 -8.94
C GLY A 182 -3.82 -30.78 -10.39
N GLN A 183 -5.14 -30.86 -10.61
CA GLN A 183 -5.74 -30.80 -11.93
C GLN A 183 -5.40 -29.50 -12.67
N SER A 184 -5.50 -28.35 -11.99
CA SER A 184 -5.17 -27.04 -12.55
C SER A 184 -3.69 -26.95 -12.94
N ILE A 185 -2.77 -27.44 -12.10
CA ILE A 185 -1.33 -27.46 -12.41
C ILE A 185 -1.06 -28.28 -13.67
N VAL A 186 -1.53 -29.53 -13.72
CA VAL A 186 -1.24 -30.43 -14.85
C VAL A 186 -1.76 -29.87 -16.16
N ASN A 187 -2.98 -29.32 -16.15
CA ASN A 187 -3.63 -28.81 -17.36
C ASN A 187 -2.94 -27.56 -17.93
N ASN A 188 -2.22 -26.81 -17.09
CA ASN A 188 -1.61 -25.52 -17.46
C ASN A 188 -0.07 -25.53 -17.42
N HIS A 189 0.58 -26.64 -17.06
CA HIS A 189 2.03 -26.72 -16.96
C HIS A 189 2.72 -26.61 -18.34
N PRO A 190 3.86 -25.89 -18.48
CA PRO A 190 4.57 -25.76 -19.76
C PRO A 190 4.98 -27.10 -20.39
N ASP A 191 5.39 -28.06 -19.56
CA ASP A 191 5.81 -29.39 -20.01
C ASP A 191 4.64 -30.40 -20.20
N LYS A 192 3.36 -29.98 -20.16
CA LYS A 192 2.22 -30.92 -20.27
C LYS A 192 2.22 -31.77 -21.55
N ASN A 193 2.64 -31.16 -22.66
CA ASN A 193 2.69 -31.76 -24.00
C ASN A 193 4.09 -32.31 -24.35
N ASN A 194 5.06 -32.22 -23.43
CA ASN A 194 6.42 -32.69 -23.69
C ASN A 194 6.42 -34.22 -23.81
N SER A 195 6.92 -34.77 -24.92
CA SER A 195 7.01 -36.22 -25.17
C SER A 195 8.12 -36.90 -24.35
N ASN A 196 9.00 -36.11 -23.74
CA ASN A 196 10.15 -36.58 -22.97
C ASN A 196 9.86 -36.52 -21.45
N ASN A 197 10.83 -36.07 -20.64
CA ASN A 197 10.75 -36.04 -19.19
C ASN A 197 9.70 -35.03 -18.68
N LYS A 198 8.68 -35.53 -17.97
CA LYS A 198 7.60 -34.72 -17.34
C LYS A 198 7.81 -34.47 -15.85
N SER A 199 9.04 -34.66 -15.33
CA SER A 199 9.35 -34.51 -13.90
C SER A 199 9.07 -33.12 -13.33
N SER A 200 9.16 -32.06 -14.14
CA SER A 200 8.86 -30.68 -13.74
C SER A 200 7.41 -30.50 -13.28
N ILE A 201 6.46 -31.25 -13.86
CA ILE A 201 5.07 -31.28 -13.41
C ILE A 201 5.00 -31.76 -11.97
N CYS A 202 5.74 -32.83 -11.63
CA CYS A 202 5.80 -33.34 -10.27
C CYS A 202 6.45 -32.34 -9.30
N THR A 203 7.44 -31.57 -9.74
CA THR A 203 8.04 -30.49 -8.93
C THR A 203 7.04 -29.37 -8.62
N ALA A 204 6.22 -28.96 -9.59
CA ALA A 204 5.18 -27.97 -9.36
C ALA A 204 4.09 -28.49 -8.39
N LEU A 205 3.73 -29.78 -8.49
CA LEU A 205 2.85 -30.45 -7.54
C LEU A 205 3.47 -30.48 -6.13
N ALA A 206 4.75 -30.84 -6.01
CA ALA A 206 5.48 -30.86 -4.73
C ALA A 206 5.49 -29.50 -4.01
N ARG A 207 5.67 -28.41 -4.76
CA ARG A 207 5.62 -27.04 -4.21
C ARG A 207 4.21 -26.67 -3.73
N SER A 208 3.17 -27.08 -4.45
CA SER A 208 1.77 -26.81 -4.07
C SER A 208 1.30 -27.65 -2.89
N PHE A 209 1.76 -28.89 -2.82
CA PHE A 209 1.58 -29.75 -1.65
C PHE A 209 2.15 -29.09 -0.39
N ALA A 210 3.38 -28.58 -0.47
CA ALA A 210 4.03 -27.91 0.65
C ALA A 210 3.30 -26.64 1.09
N ASP A 211 2.80 -25.84 0.13
CA ASP A 211 2.03 -24.64 0.44
C ASP A 211 0.65 -24.93 1.05
N ILE A 212 -0.06 -25.96 0.58
CA ILE A 212 -1.30 -26.44 1.24
C ILE A 212 -0.99 -26.84 2.68
N GLY A 213 0.13 -27.54 2.90
CA GLY A 213 0.60 -27.89 4.23
C GLY A 213 0.86 -26.67 5.12
N ASP A 214 1.44 -25.61 4.58
CA ASP A 214 1.65 -24.38 5.34
C ASP A 214 0.35 -23.63 5.66
N ILE A 215 -0.66 -23.68 4.78
CA ILE A 215 -2.00 -23.14 5.08
C ILE A 215 -2.60 -23.89 6.25
N VAL A 216 -2.62 -25.23 6.19
CA VAL A 216 -3.22 -26.07 7.24
C VAL A 216 -2.51 -25.90 8.59
N ARG A 217 -1.18 -25.74 8.56
CA ARG A 217 -0.35 -25.60 9.76
C ARG A 217 -0.31 -24.17 10.31
N GLY A 218 -0.90 -23.20 9.63
CA GLY A 218 -0.84 -21.77 10.00
C GLY A 218 0.53 -21.12 9.80
N LYS A 219 1.36 -21.71 8.93
CA LYS A 219 2.71 -21.26 8.56
C LYS A 219 2.74 -20.45 7.27
N ASP A 220 1.64 -20.42 6.53
CA ASP A 220 1.57 -19.72 5.26
C ASP A 220 1.78 -18.21 5.43
N LEU A 221 2.64 -17.67 4.58
CA LEU A 221 3.04 -16.27 4.58
C LEU A 221 2.10 -15.40 3.73
N PHE A 222 1.24 -15.96 2.88
CA PHE A 222 0.43 -15.19 1.94
C PHE A 222 -0.93 -14.79 2.53
N LEU A 223 -1.21 -13.48 2.61
CA LEU A 223 -2.40 -12.93 3.28
C LEU A 223 -3.65 -12.88 2.38
N GLY A 224 -3.53 -13.12 1.07
CA GLY A 224 -4.63 -12.97 0.11
C GLY A 224 -4.68 -11.58 -0.52
N ALA A 225 -5.20 -11.48 -1.75
CA ALA A 225 -5.24 -10.23 -2.49
C ALA A 225 -6.43 -10.18 -3.46
N PRO A 226 -7.17 -9.05 -3.55
CA PRO A 226 -6.96 -7.79 -2.83
C PRO A 226 -7.56 -7.75 -1.41
N ASN A 227 -8.47 -8.67 -1.06
CA ASN A 227 -9.30 -8.57 0.15
C ASN A 227 -8.70 -9.21 1.40
N LYS A 228 -7.42 -9.61 1.35
CA LYS A 228 -6.72 -10.34 2.42
C LYS A 228 -7.52 -11.54 2.95
N GLU A 229 -8.17 -12.26 2.03
CA GLU A 229 -9.11 -13.33 2.33
C GLU A 229 -8.49 -14.51 3.10
N LYS A 230 -7.15 -14.63 3.09
CA LYS A 230 -6.43 -15.68 3.83
C LYS A 230 -6.35 -15.41 5.33
N ILE A 231 -6.51 -14.15 5.76
CA ILE A 231 -6.58 -13.82 7.20
C ILE A 231 -7.80 -14.50 7.81
N LYS A 232 -8.98 -14.34 7.18
CA LYS A 232 -10.23 -14.98 7.61
C LYS A 232 -10.15 -16.50 7.55
N LEU A 233 -9.53 -17.05 6.50
CA LEU A 233 -9.29 -18.49 6.40
C LEU A 233 -8.47 -19.01 7.59
N GLU A 234 -7.35 -18.35 7.91
CA GLU A 234 -6.49 -18.73 9.03
C GLU A 234 -7.24 -18.66 10.37
N GLU A 235 -8.04 -17.62 10.59
CA GLU A 235 -8.88 -17.50 11.79
C GLU A 235 -9.91 -18.64 11.91
N ASN A 236 -10.56 -19.01 10.81
CA ASN A 236 -11.51 -20.11 10.79
C ASN A 236 -10.84 -21.46 11.03
N LEU A 237 -9.69 -21.71 10.40
CA LEU A 237 -8.88 -22.90 10.67
C LEU A 237 -8.44 -22.95 12.14
N LYS A 238 -8.15 -21.82 12.79
CA LYS A 238 -7.79 -21.80 14.23
C LYS A 238 -8.93 -22.33 15.07
N LYS A 239 -10.11 -21.75 14.89
CA LYS A 239 -11.33 -22.17 15.58
C LYS A 239 -11.66 -23.66 15.35
N ILE A 240 -11.52 -24.15 14.11
CA ILE A 240 -11.80 -25.56 13.79
C ILE A 240 -10.80 -26.50 14.51
N PHE A 241 -9.50 -26.20 14.43
CA PHE A 241 -8.49 -27.03 15.10
C PHE A 241 -8.57 -26.94 16.63
N ASP A 242 -8.96 -25.80 17.20
CA ASP A 242 -9.22 -25.66 18.62
C ASP A 242 -10.40 -26.53 19.07
N ASN A 243 -11.48 -26.61 18.28
CA ASN A 243 -12.59 -27.53 18.57
C ASN A 243 -12.12 -28.99 18.56
N ILE A 244 -11.41 -29.41 17.51
CA ILE A 244 -10.83 -30.76 17.41
C ILE A 244 -9.93 -31.07 18.61
N LYS A 245 -9.09 -30.10 19.01
CA LYS A 245 -8.21 -30.23 20.17
C LYS A 245 -8.99 -30.39 21.47
N ASN A 246 -10.03 -29.60 21.69
CA ASN A 246 -10.77 -29.55 22.95
C ASN A 246 -11.74 -30.72 23.13
N GLU A 247 -12.20 -31.34 22.04
CA GLU A 247 -13.04 -32.53 22.07
C GLU A 247 -12.26 -33.81 22.42
N ASN A 248 -10.92 -33.77 22.41
CA ASN A 248 -10.07 -34.92 22.71
C ASN A 248 -9.11 -34.65 23.89
N ALA A 249 -9.26 -35.43 24.96
CA ALA A 249 -8.48 -35.27 26.19
C ALA A 249 -6.95 -35.41 25.98
N GLU A 250 -6.50 -36.22 25.02
CA GLU A 250 -5.07 -36.39 24.71
C GLU A 250 -4.50 -35.20 23.95
N LEU A 251 -5.28 -34.60 23.05
CA LEU A 251 -4.89 -33.43 22.25
C LEU A 251 -4.92 -32.14 23.06
N SER A 252 -5.81 -32.03 24.06
CA SER A 252 -5.92 -30.85 24.94
C SER A 252 -4.59 -30.44 25.59
N LYS A 253 -3.68 -31.40 25.79
CA LYS A 253 -2.34 -31.21 26.39
C LYS A 253 -1.31 -30.63 25.42
N LEU A 254 -1.57 -30.64 24.11
CA LEU A 254 -0.69 -30.13 23.08
C LEU A 254 -0.98 -28.64 22.78
N SER A 255 0.01 -27.94 22.26
CA SER A 255 -0.25 -26.62 21.67
C SER A 255 -1.03 -26.77 20.36
N LEU A 256 -1.80 -25.75 19.98
CA LEU A 256 -2.58 -25.75 18.73
C LEU A 256 -1.68 -25.98 17.51
N GLU A 257 -0.49 -25.39 17.51
CA GLU A 257 0.51 -25.54 16.45
C GLU A 257 0.95 -27.00 16.31
N LYS A 258 1.24 -27.70 17.42
CA LYS A 258 1.63 -29.12 17.38
C LYS A 258 0.49 -30.02 16.90
N VAL A 259 -0.74 -29.75 17.31
CA VAL A 259 -1.93 -30.49 16.82
C VAL A 259 -2.01 -30.39 15.29
N ARG A 260 -1.83 -29.20 14.73
CA ARG A 260 -1.85 -28.99 13.28
C ARG A 260 -0.68 -29.66 12.55
N GLU A 261 0.54 -29.61 13.10
CA GLU A 261 1.70 -30.32 12.56
C GLU A 261 1.46 -31.83 12.49
N TYR A 262 0.98 -32.42 13.59
CA TYR A 262 0.71 -33.85 13.64
C TYR A 262 -0.44 -34.25 12.72
N TRP A 263 -1.49 -33.44 12.66
CA TRP A 263 -2.59 -33.67 11.71
C TRP A 263 -2.09 -33.71 10.27
N TRP A 264 -1.23 -32.76 9.88
CA TRP A 264 -0.60 -32.77 8.55
C TRP A 264 0.26 -34.02 8.33
N ALA A 265 1.12 -34.38 9.29
CA ALA A 265 1.99 -35.54 9.20
C ALA A 265 1.21 -36.86 8.99
N ILE A 266 0.06 -37.00 9.65
CA ILE A 266 -0.81 -38.19 9.58
C ILE A 266 -1.52 -38.31 8.22
N HIS A 267 -1.91 -37.18 7.61
CA HIS A 267 -2.72 -37.15 6.38
C HIS A 267 -1.94 -36.82 5.10
N ARG A 268 -0.65 -36.48 5.21
CA ARG A 268 0.18 -36.03 4.09
C ARG A 268 0.09 -36.98 2.88
N LYS A 269 -0.03 -38.29 3.13
CA LYS A 269 -0.16 -39.31 2.09
C LYS A 269 -1.47 -39.14 1.31
N GLU A 270 -2.62 -39.11 2.00
CA GLU A 270 -3.93 -38.90 1.37
C GLU A 270 -3.98 -37.59 0.57
N LEU A 271 -3.34 -36.53 1.09
CA LEU A 271 -3.26 -35.24 0.41
C LEU A 271 -2.43 -35.33 -0.88
N TRP A 272 -1.31 -36.06 -0.87
CA TRP A 272 -0.52 -36.30 -2.08
C TRP A 272 -1.27 -37.14 -3.12
N GLU A 273 -2.00 -38.17 -2.68
CA GLU A 273 -2.85 -38.98 -3.55
C GLU A 273 -3.92 -38.11 -4.24
N ALA A 274 -4.60 -37.23 -3.48
CA ALA A 274 -5.56 -36.28 -4.03
C ALA A 274 -4.93 -35.34 -5.06
N LEU A 275 -3.79 -34.75 -4.72
CA LEU A 275 -3.08 -33.79 -5.57
C LEU A 275 -2.59 -34.43 -6.88
N THR A 276 -2.17 -35.70 -6.83
CA THR A 276 -1.60 -36.40 -7.99
C THR A 276 -2.63 -37.14 -8.85
N CYS A 277 -3.93 -37.06 -8.53
CA CYS A 277 -5.01 -37.71 -9.31
C CYS A 277 -4.95 -37.44 -10.82
N SER A 278 -4.55 -36.23 -11.21
CA SER A 278 -4.46 -35.81 -12.62
C SER A 278 -3.05 -35.94 -13.21
N ALA A 279 -2.05 -36.42 -12.46
CA ALA A 279 -0.66 -36.48 -12.92
C ALA A 279 -0.54 -37.41 -14.15
N PRO A 280 0.15 -36.97 -15.22
CA PRO A 280 0.22 -37.74 -16.46
C PRO A 280 1.14 -38.95 -16.34
N LYS A 281 0.91 -39.96 -17.19
CA LYS A 281 1.85 -41.07 -17.36
C LYS A 281 3.21 -40.56 -17.87
N GLY A 282 4.29 -41.17 -17.41
CA GLY A 282 5.69 -40.78 -17.68
C GLY A 282 6.19 -39.63 -16.81
N ALA A 283 5.38 -39.12 -15.87
CA ALA A 283 5.83 -38.11 -14.91
C ALA A 283 6.33 -38.80 -13.65
N ASN A 284 7.63 -38.67 -13.37
CA ASN A 284 8.26 -39.22 -12.17
C ASN A 284 8.92 -38.09 -11.38
N TYR A 285 8.60 -37.98 -10.10
CA TYR A 285 9.32 -37.10 -9.20
C TYR A 285 10.70 -37.68 -8.94
N PHE A 286 11.72 -36.84 -8.80
CA PHE A 286 13.07 -37.31 -8.47
C PHE A 286 13.73 -36.42 -7.43
N VAL A 287 14.60 -37.03 -6.65
CA VAL A 287 15.37 -36.38 -5.58
C VAL A 287 16.74 -37.04 -5.44
N TYR A 288 17.78 -36.25 -5.21
CA TYR A 288 19.11 -36.77 -4.85
C TYR A 288 19.23 -37.00 -3.35
N LYS A 289 19.22 -38.27 -2.94
CA LYS A 289 19.51 -38.72 -1.57
C LYS A 289 21.02 -38.96 -1.40
N LEU A 290 21.45 -39.23 -0.16
CA LEU A 290 22.86 -39.49 0.15
C LEU A 290 23.43 -40.71 -0.60
N ASP A 291 22.58 -41.68 -0.93
CA ASP A 291 22.92 -42.92 -1.65
C ASP A 291 22.68 -42.84 -3.17
N GLY A 292 22.32 -41.67 -3.70
CA GLY A 292 22.12 -41.42 -5.14
C GLY A 292 20.72 -40.91 -5.50
N PRO A 293 20.43 -40.75 -6.82
CA PRO A 293 19.12 -40.29 -7.28
C PRO A 293 18.04 -41.36 -7.05
N LYS A 294 16.91 -40.94 -6.47
CA LYS A 294 15.69 -41.74 -6.32
C LYS A 294 14.59 -41.18 -7.20
N PHE A 295 13.74 -42.06 -7.72
CA PHE A 295 12.59 -41.71 -8.54
C PHE A 295 11.31 -42.27 -7.93
N SER A 296 10.23 -41.50 -8.01
CA SER A 296 8.90 -42.00 -7.69
C SER A 296 8.44 -42.99 -8.76
N SER A 297 7.43 -43.80 -8.43
CA SER A 297 6.65 -44.50 -9.45
C SER A 297 5.93 -43.51 -10.39
N ASP A 298 5.35 -44.05 -11.46
CA ASP A 298 4.63 -43.26 -12.47
C ASP A 298 3.54 -42.36 -11.84
N ARG A 299 3.15 -41.31 -12.56
CA ARG A 299 2.19 -40.28 -12.10
C ARG A 299 2.61 -39.64 -10.78
N CYS A 300 3.88 -39.24 -10.69
CA CYS A 300 4.47 -38.59 -9.52
C CYS A 300 4.32 -39.40 -8.21
N GLY A 301 4.23 -40.73 -8.29
CA GLY A 301 4.05 -41.60 -7.13
C GLY A 301 2.61 -41.84 -6.71
N HIS A 302 1.61 -41.53 -7.55
CA HIS A 302 0.18 -41.61 -7.19
C HIS A 302 -0.26 -42.96 -6.61
N ASN A 303 0.20 -44.07 -7.19
CA ASN A 303 -0.17 -45.43 -6.75
C ASN A 303 0.81 -46.04 -5.73
N TYR A 304 1.66 -45.22 -5.11
CA TYR A 304 2.61 -45.70 -4.13
C TYR A 304 1.97 -45.80 -2.75
N ASN A 305 2.03 -47.01 -2.15
CA ASN A 305 1.40 -47.26 -0.84
C ASN A 305 2.17 -46.67 0.36
N GLY A 306 3.34 -46.05 0.15
CA GLY A 306 4.13 -45.39 1.19
C GLY A 306 4.04 -43.86 1.16
N ASP A 307 4.95 -43.19 1.87
CA ASP A 307 4.98 -41.73 1.93
C ASP A 307 5.35 -41.10 0.57
N PRO A 308 4.88 -39.86 0.32
CA PRO A 308 5.36 -39.06 -0.81
C PRO A 308 6.88 -38.89 -0.77
N LEU A 309 7.55 -39.03 -1.92
CA LEU A 309 9.00 -38.94 -2.04
C LEU A 309 9.55 -37.53 -1.73
N THR A 310 8.73 -36.49 -1.94
CA THR A 310 9.07 -35.11 -1.60
C THR A 310 8.99 -34.88 -0.09
N ASN A 311 9.78 -33.94 0.42
CA ASN A 311 9.84 -33.46 1.80
C ASN A 311 9.81 -31.92 1.86
N LEU A 312 9.38 -31.27 0.77
CA LEU A 312 9.31 -29.82 0.67
C LEU A 312 8.30 -29.21 1.65
N ASP A 313 7.24 -29.91 2.01
CA ASP A 313 6.34 -29.52 3.12
C ASP A 313 7.05 -29.43 4.47
N TYR A 314 8.28 -29.94 4.60
CA TYR A 314 9.12 -29.72 5.78
C TYR A 314 10.34 -28.82 5.50
N VAL A 315 10.21 -27.92 4.53
CA VAL A 315 11.19 -26.87 4.24
C VAL A 315 10.51 -25.51 4.46
N PRO A 316 11.15 -24.49 5.03
CA PRO A 316 10.53 -23.18 5.25
C PRO A 316 10.03 -22.57 3.95
N GLN A 317 8.80 -22.05 3.97
CA GLN A 317 8.09 -21.58 2.78
C GLN A 317 8.91 -20.59 1.94
N TYR A 318 9.53 -19.62 2.60
CA TYR A 318 10.37 -18.61 1.94
C TYR A 318 11.50 -19.23 1.10
N LEU A 319 12.21 -20.26 1.60
CA LEU A 319 13.29 -20.91 0.84
C LEU A 319 12.77 -21.67 -0.38
N ARG A 320 11.57 -22.27 -0.28
CA ARG A 320 10.93 -22.94 -1.41
C ARG A 320 10.50 -21.95 -2.47
N TRP A 321 9.98 -20.80 -2.06
CA TRP A 321 9.62 -19.73 -2.98
C TRP A 321 10.86 -19.12 -3.65
N PHE A 322 11.99 -19.01 -2.94
CA PHE A 322 13.23 -18.51 -3.54
C PHE A 322 13.83 -19.49 -4.56
N ASP A 323 13.80 -20.79 -4.27
CA ASP A 323 14.13 -21.85 -5.25
C ASP A 323 13.19 -21.83 -6.47
N GLU A 324 11.88 -21.69 -6.25
CA GLU A 324 10.89 -21.57 -7.33
C GLU A 324 11.12 -20.32 -8.19
N TRP A 325 11.41 -19.20 -7.55
CA TRP A 325 11.76 -17.95 -8.21
C TRP A 325 12.99 -18.10 -9.11
N GLY A 326 14.07 -18.72 -8.61
CA GLY A 326 15.31 -18.89 -9.39
C GLY A 326 15.11 -19.72 -10.66
N GLU A 327 14.41 -20.85 -10.55
CA GLU A 327 14.06 -21.70 -11.71
C GLU A 327 13.17 -20.96 -12.72
N GLU A 328 12.13 -20.28 -12.25
CA GLU A 328 11.21 -19.54 -13.13
C GLU A 328 11.85 -18.31 -13.77
N PHE A 329 12.74 -17.60 -13.06
CA PHE A 329 13.54 -16.51 -13.60
C PHE A 329 14.38 -17.00 -14.78
N CYS A 330 15.14 -18.07 -14.60
CA CYS A 330 15.99 -18.63 -15.65
C CYS A 330 15.18 -19.07 -16.87
N ARG A 331 14.07 -19.77 -16.65
CA ARG A 331 13.16 -20.21 -17.72
C ARG A 331 12.57 -19.02 -18.49
N LYS A 332 12.01 -18.03 -17.79
CA LYS A 332 11.37 -16.85 -18.40
C LYS A 332 12.39 -15.93 -19.06
N ARG A 333 13.60 -15.77 -18.49
CA ARG A 333 14.69 -14.97 -19.07
C ARG A 333 15.02 -15.48 -20.47
N LYS A 334 15.19 -16.80 -20.62
CA LYS A 334 15.49 -17.43 -21.91
C LYS A 334 14.41 -17.11 -22.95
N ILE A 335 13.14 -17.35 -22.62
CA ILE A 335 12.02 -17.11 -23.55
C ILE A 335 11.93 -15.63 -23.94
N LYS A 336 12.06 -14.71 -22.98
CA LYS A 336 12.00 -13.27 -23.25
C LYS A 336 13.17 -12.79 -24.11
N LEU A 337 14.38 -13.30 -23.89
CA LEU A 337 15.54 -12.99 -24.73
C LEU A 337 15.35 -13.50 -26.17
N GLU A 338 14.86 -14.73 -26.34
CA GLU A 338 14.53 -15.26 -27.68
C GLU A 338 13.47 -14.42 -28.40
N ASN A 339 12.46 -13.91 -27.67
CA ASN A 339 11.44 -13.02 -28.22
C ASN A 339 12.02 -11.66 -28.63
N VAL A 340 12.92 -11.09 -27.82
CA VAL A 340 13.66 -9.86 -28.15
C VAL A 340 14.53 -10.06 -29.39
N GLU A 341 15.28 -11.16 -29.46
CA GLU A 341 16.14 -11.47 -30.59
C GLU A 341 15.31 -11.57 -31.89
N LYS A 342 14.23 -12.37 -31.89
CA LYS A 342 13.34 -12.52 -33.06
C LYS A 342 12.68 -11.22 -33.52
N ALA A 343 12.36 -10.31 -32.59
CA ALA A 343 11.75 -9.02 -32.91
C ALA A 343 12.78 -8.00 -33.44
N CYS A 344 14.03 -8.07 -32.97
CA CYS A 344 15.07 -7.08 -33.27
C CYS A 344 16.07 -7.51 -34.36
N ARG A 345 16.20 -8.82 -34.62
CA ARG A 345 17.13 -9.42 -35.58
C ARG A 345 16.44 -10.53 -36.37
N LYS A 346 16.47 -10.39 -37.69
CA LYS A 346 16.11 -11.47 -38.61
C LYS A 346 17.01 -11.43 -39.82
N ASP A 347 17.99 -12.34 -39.84
CA ASP A 347 18.99 -12.41 -40.91
C ASP A 347 18.34 -12.71 -42.27
N SER A 348 17.29 -13.54 -42.28
CA SER A 348 16.51 -13.86 -43.49
C SER A 348 15.73 -12.67 -44.08
N GLU A 349 15.52 -11.60 -43.30
CA GLU A 349 14.78 -10.40 -43.71
C GLU A 349 15.68 -9.14 -43.74
N GLN A 350 17.00 -9.27 -43.56
CA GLN A 350 17.96 -8.16 -43.38
C GLN A 350 17.52 -7.13 -42.32
N LEU A 351 16.79 -7.58 -41.29
CA LEU A 351 16.18 -6.70 -40.30
C LEU A 351 17.17 -6.40 -39.16
N TYR A 352 17.52 -5.12 -38.96
CA TYR A 352 18.37 -4.67 -37.87
C TYR A 352 17.73 -3.53 -37.07
N CYS A 353 16.85 -3.88 -36.14
CA CYS A 353 16.20 -2.91 -35.24
C CYS A 353 16.94 -2.77 -33.90
N ARG A 354 16.67 -1.67 -33.20
CA ARG A 354 17.27 -1.36 -31.89
C ARG A 354 16.21 -0.75 -30.95
N HIS A 355 16.58 -0.53 -29.68
CA HIS A 355 15.67 -0.12 -28.59
C HIS A 355 14.93 1.21 -28.81
N ASN A 356 15.33 2.03 -29.78
CA ASN A 356 14.64 3.26 -30.17
C ASN A 356 13.57 3.06 -31.27
N GLY A 357 13.37 1.81 -31.72
CA GLY A 357 12.39 1.43 -32.73
C GLY A 357 12.77 1.86 -34.15
N TYR A 358 14.06 2.16 -34.39
CA TYR A 358 14.58 2.48 -35.71
C TYR A 358 15.25 1.27 -36.34
N ASP A 359 15.15 1.20 -37.65
CA ASP A 359 15.93 0.31 -38.50
C ASP A 359 17.31 0.94 -38.72
N CYS A 360 18.36 0.32 -38.17
CA CYS A 360 19.71 0.90 -38.26
C CYS A 360 20.40 0.62 -39.60
N THR A 361 19.79 -0.16 -40.50
CA THR A 361 20.29 -0.35 -41.87
C THR A 361 19.98 0.86 -42.77
N LYS A 362 18.99 1.68 -42.39
CA LYS A 362 18.58 2.86 -43.14
C LYS A 362 19.29 4.09 -42.59
N THR A 363 19.88 4.92 -43.47
CA THR A 363 20.30 6.26 -43.06
C THR A 363 19.07 7.05 -42.62
N ILE A 364 19.11 7.67 -41.44
CA ILE A 364 18.14 8.69 -41.02
C ILE A 364 18.18 9.80 -42.09
N LYS A 365 17.27 9.77 -43.08
CA LYS A 365 17.20 10.73 -44.18
C LYS A 365 16.12 11.75 -43.86
N ASN A 366 16.44 13.01 -44.17
CA ASN A 366 15.63 14.23 -44.02
C ASN A 366 14.29 14.24 -44.80
N GLU A 367 13.73 13.10 -45.17
CA GLU A 367 12.50 13.03 -45.95
C GLU A 367 11.49 12.10 -45.29
N ASN A 368 10.54 12.69 -44.56
CA ASN A 368 9.19 12.17 -44.30
C ASN A 368 9.05 10.67 -43.98
N ILE A 369 9.98 10.04 -43.26
CA ILE A 369 9.72 8.70 -42.69
C ILE A 369 8.94 8.90 -41.40
N LEU A 370 7.67 9.30 -41.55
CA LEU A 370 6.67 9.08 -40.53
C LEU A 370 6.58 7.58 -40.34
N PHE A 371 6.72 7.14 -39.10
CA PHE A 371 6.12 5.93 -38.53
C PHE A 371 5.58 4.90 -39.55
N ASP A 372 6.46 4.11 -40.20
CA ASP A 372 6.02 3.06 -41.14
C ASP A 372 7.01 1.86 -41.24
N ASP A 373 7.83 1.61 -40.22
CA ASP A 373 8.40 0.26 -40.06
C ASP A 373 7.75 -0.47 -38.87
N PRO A 374 6.59 -1.14 -39.10
CA PRO A 374 5.96 -2.01 -38.12
C PRO A 374 6.94 -3.02 -37.51
N LYS A 375 7.97 -3.43 -38.26
CA LYS A 375 8.93 -4.45 -37.82
C LYS A 375 9.81 -3.93 -36.68
N CYS A 376 10.27 -2.67 -36.72
CA CYS A 376 11.07 -2.11 -35.62
C CYS A 376 10.24 -1.60 -34.44
N THR A 377 8.95 -1.35 -34.62
CA THR A 377 8.04 -1.07 -33.50
C THR A 377 7.90 -2.29 -32.59
N ASP A 378 7.89 -3.51 -33.14
CA ASP A 378 7.84 -4.75 -32.34
C ASP A 378 9.10 -4.93 -31.48
N CYS A 379 10.29 -4.66 -32.04
CA CYS A 379 11.55 -4.64 -31.28
C CYS A 379 11.49 -3.66 -30.09
N LEU A 380 10.98 -2.45 -30.31
CA LEU A 380 10.79 -1.44 -29.27
C LEU A 380 9.86 -1.94 -28.14
N ILE A 381 8.75 -2.61 -28.49
CA ILE A 381 7.80 -3.20 -27.52
C ILE A 381 8.48 -4.29 -26.70
N LYS A 382 9.09 -5.27 -27.36
CA LYS A 382 9.72 -6.43 -26.69
C LYS A 382 10.89 -6.03 -25.81
N CYS A 383 11.70 -5.06 -26.24
CA CYS A 383 12.75 -4.50 -25.39
C CYS A 383 12.20 -3.79 -24.15
N SER A 384 11.16 -2.96 -24.31
CA SER A 384 10.57 -2.23 -23.18
C SER A 384 9.96 -3.19 -22.14
N LEU A 385 9.28 -4.24 -22.61
CA LEU A 385 8.73 -5.29 -21.73
C LEU A 385 9.81 -6.11 -21.02
N TYR A 386 10.90 -6.43 -21.72
CA TYR A 386 12.02 -7.15 -21.13
C TYR A 386 12.71 -6.32 -20.04
N GLU A 387 12.97 -5.04 -20.28
CA GLU A 387 13.60 -4.14 -19.30
C GLU A 387 12.77 -4.01 -18.02
N ILE A 388 11.46 -3.73 -18.15
CA ILE A 388 10.54 -3.61 -17.00
C ILE A 388 10.50 -4.93 -16.21
N TRP A 389 10.38 -6.06 -16.92
CA TRP A 389 10.39 -7.37 -16.26
C TRP A 389 11.70 -7.64 -15.54
N LEU A 390 12.85 -7.33 -16.15
CA LEU A 390 14.18 -7.57 -15.58
C LEU A 390 14.43 -6.72 -14.34
N ASP A 391 14.05 -5.44 -14.39
CA ASP A 391 14.16 -4.51 -13.26
C ASP A 391 13.29 -5.01 -12.07
N ASN A 392 12.09 -5.53 -12.33
CA ASN A 392 11.25 -6.15 -11.29
C ASN A 392 11.87 -7.42 -10.72
N GLN A 393 12.40 -8.32 -11.56
CA GLN A 393 13.08 -9.52 -11.09
C GLN A 393 14.31 -9.20 -10.24
N GLN A 394 15.05 -8.14 -10.58
CA GLN A 394 16.17 -7.69 -9.75
C GLN A 394 15.67 -7.24 -8.35
N LYS A 395 14.56 -6.50 -8.27
CA LYS A 395 13.96 -6.11 -6.97
C LYS A 395 13.48 -7.32 -6.17
N GLU A 396 12.84 -8.31 -6.81
CA GLU A 396 12.42 -9.56 -6.17
C GLU A 396 13.63 -10.35 -5.64
N PHE A 397 14.74 -10.34 -6.38
CA PHE A 397 16.00 -10.97 -5.98
C PHE A 397 16.61 -10.30 -4.74
N GLU A 398 16.77 -8.97 -4.75
CA GLU A 398 17.36 -8.25 -3.60
C GLU A 398 16.51 -8.42 -2.34
N LYS A 399 15.18 -8.34 -2.44
CA LYS A 399 14.28 -8.59 -1.29
C LYS A 399 14.51 -9.98 -0.68
N GLN A 400 14.53 -11.02 -1.51
CA GLN A 400 14.73 -12.39 -1.03
C GLN A 400 16.15 -12.56 -0.47
N LYS A 401 17.17 -12.03 -1.13
CA LYS A 401 18.55 -12.03 -0.65
C LYS A 401 18.66 -11.45 0.77
N GLU A 402 18.10 -10.27 1.01
CA GLU A 402 18.06 -9.63 2.33
C GLU A 402 17.29 -10.48 3.36
N LYS A 403 16.18 -11.13 2.97
CA LYS A 403 15.44 -12.06 3.85
C LYS A 403 16.32 -13.22 4.27
N TYR A 404 17.05 -13.82 3.34
CA TYR A 404 17.98 -14.91 3.61
C TYR A 404 19.03 -14.52 4.64
N GLU A 405 19.69 -13.37 4.44
CA GLU A 405 20.73 -12.87 5.35
C GLU A 405 20.18 -12.71 6.77
N LYS A 406 18.96 -12.19 6.91
CA LYS A 406 18.34 -11.95 8.21
C LYS A 406 17.91 -13.22 8.95
N GLU A 407 17.32 -14.17 8.24
CA GLU A 407 16.97 -15.47 8.83
C GLU A 407 18.23 -16.17 9.35
N ILE A 408 19.36 -16.05 8.65
CA ILE A 408 20.66 -16.57 9.12
C ILE A 408 21.20 -15.79 10.33
N GLN A 409 21.20 -14.45 10.30
CA GLN A 409 21.73 -13.63 11.40
C GLN A 409 20.93 -13.80 12.71
N THR A 410 19.61 -13.92 12.59
CA THR A 410 18.71 -14.20 13.73
C THR A 410 19.09 -15.50 14.42
N TYR A 411 19.54 -16.50 13.65
CA TYR A 411 20.04 -17.76 14.19
C TYR A 411 21.42 -17.62 14.85
N ILE A 412 22.39 -16.95 14.20
CA ILE A 412 23.76 -16.79 14.73
C ILE A 412 23.77 -16.04 16.07
N SER A 413 22.84 -15.11 16.28
CA SER A 413 22.82 -14.21 17.43
C SER A 413 22.15 -14.78 18.71
N ASN A 414 21.56 -15.99 18.67
CA ASN A 414 20.72 -16.50 19.76
C ASN A 414 21.48 -17.26 20.86
N ASN A 415 22.22 -16.53 21.70
CA ASN A 415 22.25 -16.82 23.14
C ASN A 415 21.02 -16.12 23.77
N GLU A 416 20.04 -16.92 24.21
CA GLU A 416 18.87 -16.54 25.02
C GLU A 416 17.81 -15.60 24.39
N ILE A 417 16.76 -16.17 23.77
CA ILE A 417 15.44 -15.52 23.63
C ILE A 417 14.37 -16.42 24.27
N SER A 418 13.56 -15.83 25.15
CA SER A 418 12.59 -16.47 26.06
C SER A 418 11.19 -16.71 25.47
N ASN A 419 11.00 -16.73 24.15
CA ASN A 419 9.68 -16.94 23.52
C ASN A 419 9.58 -18.29 22.78
N ASN A 420 8.82 -19.22 23.38
CA ASN A 420 8.53 -20.58 22.93
C ASN A 420 7.55 -20.64 21.72
N ASN A 421 7.90 -20.07 20.57
CA ASN A 421 7.17 -20.35 19.32
C ASN A 421 7.88 -21.46 18.53
N ILE A 422 7.18 -22.56 18.24
CA ILE A 422 7.65 -23.76 17.52
C ILE A 422 8.29 -23.42 16.15
N SER A 423 7.90 -22.31 15.52
CA SER A 423 8.55 -21.80 14.30
C SER A 423 10.05 -21.49 14.48
N ASN A 424 10.45 -21.00 15.65
CA ASN A 424 11.85 -20.69 15.95
C ASN A 424 12.67 -21.96 16.20
N GLU A 425 12.06 -22.98 16.83
CA GLU A 425 12.71 -24.27 17.06
C GLU A 425 12.92 -25.05 15.76
N TYR A 426 12.00 -24.89 14.81
CA TYR A 426 12.04 -25.50 13.49
C TYR A 426 13.10 -24.88 12.58
N ILE A 427 13.15 -23.54 12.52
CA ILE A 427 14.21 -22.81 11.82
C ILE A 427 15.56 -23.12 12.47
N LYS A 428 15.62 -23.21 13.81
CA LYS A 428 16.80 -23.66 14.57
C LYS A 428 17.24 -25.07 14.20
N GLN A 429 16.33 -26.05 14.08
CA GLN A 429 16.68 -27.42 13.67
C GLN A 429 17.17 -27.50 12.22
N ILE A 430 16.63 -26.65 11.34
CA ILE A 430 17.10 -26.54 9.95
C ILE A 430 18.47 -25.90 9.93
N SER A 431 18.69 -24.78 10.63
CA SER A 431 19.96 -24.08 10.65
C SER A 431 21.06 -24.90 11.34
N GLU A 432 20.76 -25.63 12.42
CA GLU A 432 21.67 -26.58 13.10
C GLU A 432 22.10 -27.72 12.16
N LYS A 433 21.18 -28.27 11.36
CA LYS A 433 21.51 -29.27 10.31
C LYS A 433 22.16 -28.65 9.07
N TYR A 434 21.89 -27.38 8.75
CA TYR A 434 22.56 -26.61 7.69
C TYR A 434 24.03 -26.30 8.05
N THR A 435 24.37 -26.23 9.35
CA THR A 435 25.73 -26.00 9.88
C THR A 435 26.68 -27.21 9.82
N ASP A 436 26.41 -28.22 9.01
CA ASP A 436 27.43 -29.17 8.52
C ASP A 436 28.39 -28.47 7.52
N LYS A 437 28.94 -27.29 7.91
CA LYS A 437 29.99 -26.41 7.35
C LYS A 437 29.96 -26.06 5.84
N LYS A 438 29.04 -26.61 5.04
CA LYS A 438 29.12 -26.56 3.56
C LYS A 438 28.26 -25.47 2.89
N TYR A 439 27.18 -24.99 3.51
CA TYR A 439 26.22 -24.02 2.92
C TYR A 439 25.86 -22.82 3.81
N GLU A 440 26.72 -22.49 4.76
CA GLU A 440 26.53 -21.49 5.84
C GLU A 440 26.37 -20.02 5.38
N THR A 441 26.71 -19.69 4.14
CA THR A 441 26.68 -18.30 3.64
C THR A 441 25.68 -18.13 2.49
N LEU A 442 25.11 -16.93 2.37
CA LEU A 442 24.27 -16.52 1.24
C LEU A 442 24.89 -16.90 -0.11
N ASP A 443 26.18 -16.60 -0.29
CA ASP A 443 26.95 -16.92 -1.50
C ASP A 443 26.92 -18.40 -1.87
N LYS A 444 26.95 -19.29 -0.86
CA LYS A 444 26.87 -20.74 -1.04
C LYS A 444 25.46 -21.14 -1.49
N PHE A 445 24.41 -20.57 -0.91
CA PHE A 445 23.02 -20.83 -1.33
C PHE A 445 22.72 -20.31 -2.73
N LEU A 446 23.16 -19.09 -3.07
CA LEU A 446 22.98 -18.49 -4.40
C LEU A 446 23.67 -19.31 -5.50
N ASN A 447 24.79 -19.98 -5.18
CA ASN A 447 25.41 -20.93 -6.09
C ASN A 447 24.54 -22.18 -6.35
N LEU A 448 23.71 -22.62 -5.39
CA LEU A 448 22.78 -23.73 -5.59
C LEU A 448 21.63 -23.37 -6.55
N LEU A 449 21.21 -22.11 -6.59
CA LEU A 449 20.19 -21.64 -7.54
C LEU A 449 20.69 -21.73 -9.00
N LYS A 450 21.99 -21.49 -9.24
CA LYS A 450 22.61 -21.64 -10.57
C LYS A 450 22.61 -23.09 -11.07
N GLU A 451 22.63 -24.04 -10.13
CA GLU A 451 22.62 -25.48 -10.42
C GLU A 451 21.25 -26.00 -10.85
N GLY A 452 20.25 -25.12 -10.89
CA GLY A 452 18.91 -25.40 -11.38
C GLY A 452 18.84 -25.81 -12.84
N LYS A 453 17.76 -26.50 -13.21
CA LYS A 453 17.58 -27.11 -14.54
C LYS A 453 17.70 -26.06 -15.65
N TYR A 454 16.95 -24.96 -15.55
CA TYR A 454 16.91 -23.94 -16.60
C TYR A 454 18.10 -22.97 -16.54
N CYS A 455 18.76 -22.83 -15.39
CA CYS A 455 19.86 -21.88 -15.19
C CYS A 455 21.19 -22.35 -15.82
N LYS A 456 21.35 -23.65 -16.07
CA LYS A 456 22.56 -24.22 -16.69
C LYS A 456 22.63 -24.07 -18.20
N GLU A 457 21.49 -23.85 -18.86
CA GLU A 457 21.43 -23.71 -20.31
C GLU A 457 22.02 -22.36 -20.74
N ARG A 458 23.14 -22.38 -21.49
CA ARG A 458 23.77 -21.14 -22.00
C ARG A 458 23.09 -20.67 -23.27
N MET A 459 22.82 -19.37 -23.38
CA MET A 459 22.41 -18.72 -24.63
C MET A 459 23.62 -18.12 -25.36
N THR A 460 23.68 -18.32 -26.68
CA THR A 460 24.79 -17.86 -27.51
C THR A 460 24.80 -16.33 -27.60
N GLY A 461 25.85 -15.71 -27.05
CA GLY A 461 26.08 -14.27 -27.15
C GLY A 461 25.24 -13.40 -26.23
N GLU A 462 24.60 -13.94 -25.20
CA GLU A 462 24.04 -13.21 -24.06
C GLU A 462 24.85 -13.55 -22.78
N SER A 463 24.74 -12.75 -21.72
CA SER A 463 25.50 -12.97 -20.48
C SER A 463 25.07 -14.25 -19.75
N SER A 464 26.06 -14.94 -19.16
CA SER A 464 25.84 -16.08 -18.28
C SER A 464 25.17 -15.65 -16.98
N ILE A 465 24.36 -16.53 -16.39
CA ILE A 465 23.67 -16.29 -15.12
C ILE A 465 24.64 -16.58 -13.96
N ASP A 466 24.93 -15.55 -13.18
CA ASP A 466 25.68 -15.61 -11.94
C ASP A 466 25.04 -14.70 -10.86
N PHE A 467 24.33 -15.30 -9.90
CA PHE A 467 23.71 -14.60 -8.77
C PHE A 467 24.68 -14.14 -7.67
N ASN A 468 25.99 -14.36 -7.80
CA ASN A 468 26.97 -14.12 -6.74
C ASN A 468 28.01 -13.08 -7.16
N ASN A 469 28.92 -13.42 -8.07
CA ASN A 469 30.07 -12.58 -8.42
C ASN A 469 29.80 -11.58 -9.56
N ASP A 470 28.71 -11.77 -10.32
CA ASP A 470 28.43 -10.97 -11.53
C ASP A 470 26.92 -10.67 -11.69
N VAL A 471 26.31 -10.26 -10.56
CA VAL A 471 24.87 -9.93 -10.46
C VAL A 471 24.47 -8.91 -11.53
N ASP A 472 25.32 -7.92 -11.79
CA ASP A 472 25.05 -6.88 -12.78
C ASP A 472 24.91 -7.44 -14.21
N LYS A 473 25.73 -8.43 -14.59
CA LYS A 473 25.60 -9.10 -15.89
C LYS A 473 24.40 -10.02 -15.95
N THR A 474 24.03 -10.69 -14.85
CA THR A 474 22.81 -11.52 -14.79
C THR A 474 21.57 -10.71 -15.12
N PHE A 475 21.47 -9.52 -14.54
CA PHE A 475 20.39 -8.57 -14.76
C PHE A 475 20.73 -7.50 -15.82
N SER A 476 21.60 -7.79 -16.79
CA SER A 476 21.93 -6.82 -17.86
C SER A 476 20.90 -6.82 -18.99
N TYR A 477 20.67 -5.65 -19.59
CA TYR A 477 19.81 -5.52 -20.76
C TYR A 477 20.39 -6.28 -21.95
N SER A 478 19.51 -6.85 -22.78
CA SER A 478 19.94 -7.58 -23.97
C SER A 478 20.81 -6.70 -24.86
N LYS A 479 21.84 -7.29 -25.47
CA LYS A 479 22.67 -6.60 -26.46
C LYS A 479 21.84 -6.06 -27.64
N HIS A 480 20.69 -6.66 -27.94
CA HIS A 480 19.78 -6.26 -29.01
C HIS A 480 18.99 -4.98 -28.66
N CYS A 481 18.76 -4.74 -27.37
CA CYS A 481 18.08 -3.56 -26.83
C CYS A 481 19.02 -2.36 -26.58
N LYS A 482 20.12 -2.26 -27.32
CA LYS A 482 20.92 -1.02 -27.38
C LYS A 482 20.29 -0.03 -28.36
N VAL A 483 20.65 1.25 -28.33
CA VAL A 483 20.25 2.23 -29.37
C VAL A 483 21.01 2.01 -30.68
N CYS A 484 20.45 2.47 -31.82
CA CYS A 484 21.20 2.47 -33.07
C CYS A 484 22.52 3.25 -32.94
N PRO A 485 23.62 2.76 -33.51
CA PRO A 485 24.82 3.55 -33.75
C PRO A 485 24.47 4.83 -34.53
N HIS A 486 25.25 5.89 -34.35
CA HIS A 486 25.02 7.17 -35.05
C HIS A 486 25.19 7.05 -36.58
N CYS A 487 26.04 6.12 -37.03
CA CYS A 487 26.24 5.82 -38.45
C CYS A 487 25.46 4.59 -38.90
N GLU A 488 25.12 4.57 -40.18
CA GLU A 488 24.47 3.44 -40.87
C GLU A 488 25.24 2.13 -40.64
N VAL A 489 24.50 1.06 -40.39
CA VAL A 489 25.06 -0.28 -40.22
C VAL A 489 24.94 -1.00 -41.56
N ASP A 490 26.06 -1.47 -42.11
CA ASP A 490 26.08 -2.30 -43.31
C ASP A 490 25.86 -3.76 -42.92
N CYS A 491 24.94 -4.44 -43.59
CA CYS A 491 24.58 -5.82 -43.30
C CYS A 491 24.85 -6.69 -44.54
N GLU A 492 26.00 -7.34 -44.58
CA GLU A 492 26.38 -8.29 -45.63
C GLU A 492 26.41 -9.72 -45.07
N ASN A 493 25.81 -10.68 -45.78
CA ASN A 493 25.83 -12.12 -45.44
C ASN A 493 25.43 -12.46 -43.99
N GLY A 494 24.46 -11.72 -43.42
CA GLY A 494 23.98 -11.94 -42.04
C GLY A 494 24.86 -11.34 -40.95
N ASN A 495 25.94 -10.64 -41.29
CA ASN A 495 26.78 -9.92 -40.34
C ASN A 495 26.67 -8.41 -40.56
N CYS A 496 26.40 -7.66 -39.48
CA CYS A 496 26.12 -6.22 -39.56
C CYS A 496 27.15 -5.40 -38.80
N GLU A 497 27.88 -4.53 -39.51
CA GLU A 497 28.96 -3.69 -38.98
C GLU A 497 28.69 -2.20 -39.19
N VAL A 498 29.18 -1.35 -38.28
CA VAL A 498 28.98 0.11 -38.37
C VAL A 498 29.86 0.68 -39.48
N LYS A 499 29.29 1.45 -40.43
CA LYS A 499 30.06 2.23 -41.40
C LYS A 499 30.80 3.38 -40.70
N ASN A 500 32.01 3.11 -40.21
CA ASN A 500 32.89 4.17 -39.72
C ASN A 500 33.52 4.90 -40.93
N LYS A 501 33.09 6.14 -41.18
CA LYS A 501 33.78 7.06 -42.10
C LYS A 501 34.62 8.08 -41.31
N PRO A 502 35.78 8.51 -41.85
CA PRO A 502 36.80 9.28 -41.12
C PRO A 502 36.39 10.72 -40.71
N ASP A 503 35.20 11.19 -41.10
CA ASP A 503 34.71 12.55 -40.89
C ASP A 503 33.85 12.73 -39.62
N GLY A 504 33.58 11.68 -38.84
CA GLY A 504 32.88 11.75 -37.54
C GLY A 504 31.38 12.09 -37.61
N ASN A 505 30.87 12.52 -38.77
CA ASN A 505 29.48 12.95 -39.00
C ASN A 505 28.71 12.04 -40.00
N CYS A 506 29.18 10.81 -40.19
CA CYS A 506 28.55 9.83 -41.09
C CYS A 506 28.22 10.39 -42.49
N GLY A 507 29.02 11.34 -43.01
CA GLY A 507 28.88 11.91 -44.34
C GLY A 507 27.91 13.10 -44.55
N LYS A 508 27.32 13.71 -43.52
CA LYS A 508 26.38 14.85 -43.71
C LYS A 508 26.74 16.11 -42.89
N ASN A 509 27.26 17.13 -43.54
CA ASN A 509 27.40 18.48 -42.98
C ASN A 509 26.05 19.23 -42.97
N VAL A 510 25.12 18.84 -42.09
CA VAL A 510 23.83 19.56 -41.94
C VAL A 510 24.07 20.87 -41.17
N LYS A 511 24.00 22.02 -41.85
CA LYS A 511 24.15 23.33 -41.18
C LYS A 511 22.85 23.75 -40.48
N TYR A 512 22.94 24.19 -39.22
CA TYR A 512 21.83 24.85 -38.51
C TYR A 512 21.84 26.35 -38.80
N LYS A 513 20.86 26.84 -39.57
CA LYS A 513 20.73 28.27 -39.90
C LYS A 513 19.25 28.67 -39.89
N PRO A 514 18.75 29.26 -38.78
CA PRO A 514 17.38 29.76 -38.71
C PRO A 514 17.08 30.76 -39.85
N PRO A 515 15.91 30.68 -40.49
CA PRO A 515 15.51 31.66 -41.52
C PRO A 515 15.39 33.07 -40.95
N TYR A 516 15.58 34.08 -41.80
CA TYR A 516 15.40 35.48 -41.42
C TYR A 516 14.01 35.73 -40.80
N GLY A 517 13.97 36.35 -39.63
CA GLY A 517 12.73 36.63 -38.87
C GLY A 517 12.18 35.49 -38.01
N VAL A 518 12.76 34.28 -38.06
CA VAL A 518 12.32 33.14 -37.23
C VAL A 518 13.19 33.05 -35.97
N LYS A 519 12.60 33.30 -34.80
CA LYS A 519 13.27 33.11 -33.51
C LYS A 519 13.17 31.65 -33.08
N PRO A 520 14.30 30.95 -32.80
CA PRO A 520 14.27 29.62 -32.22
C PRO A 520 13.66 29.65 -30.82
N THR A 521 12.93 28.58 -30.48
CA THR A 521 12.46 28.30 -29.12
C THR A 521 13.47 27.40 -28.43
N GLU A 522 13.81 27.75 -27.20
CA GLU A 522 14.65 26.92 -26.33
C GLU A 522 13.78 25.92 -25.56
N ILE A 523 14.19 24.65 -25.56
CA ILE A 523 13.51 23.55 -24.89
C ILE A 523 14.56 22.80 -24.06
N THR A 524 14.41 22.83 -22.74
CA THR A 524 15.25 22.04 -21.83
C THR A 524 14.58 20.70 -21.57
N VAL A 525 15.15 19.62 -22.09
CA VAL A 525 14.63 18.26 -21.95
C VAL A 525 15.41 17.51 -20.87
N LEU A 526 14.70 17.00 -19.87
CA LEU A 526 15.25 16.08 -18.89
C LEU A 526 15.36 14.68 -19.52
N TYR A 527 16.58 14.19 -19.70
CA TYR A 527 16.85 12.89 -20.31
C TYR A 527 17.20 11.84 -19.24
N SER A 528 16.43 10.75 -19.19
CA SER A 528 16.61 9.68 -18.20
C SER A 528 17.72 8.68 -18.56
N GLY A 529 18.30 8.74 -19.76
CA GLY A 529 19.31 7.79 -20.24
C GLY A 529 18.73 6.46 -20.75
N ASN A 530 19.54 5.72 -21.53
CA ASN A 530 19.19 4.38 -22.04
C ASN A 530 19.89 3.24 -21.28
N GLU A 531 20.67 3.57 -20.24
CA GLU A 531 21.42 2.59 -19.46
C GLU A 531 20.52 1.89 -18.44
N LYS A 532 21.01 0.79 -17.85
CA LYS A 532 20.29 0.03 -16.83
C LYS A 532 20.12 0.82 -15.54
N GLY A 533 19.00 0.63 -14.83
CA GLY A 533 18.83 1.06 -13.44
C GLY A 533 17.54 1.82 -13.17
N ASP A 534 17.25 1.97 -11.89
CA ASP A 534 16.09 2.68 -11.34
C ASP A 534 16.03 4.15 -11.82
N ILE A 535 14.87 4.59 -12.31
CA ILE A 535 14.67 5.93 -12.87
C ILE A 535 14.86 7.01 -11.81
N SER A 536 14.48 6.76 -10.55
CA SER A 536 14.72 7.68 -9.44
C SER A 536 16.22 7.85 -9.17
N LYS A 537 17.02 6.78 -9.28
CA LYS A 537 18.48 6.82 -9.11
C LYS A 537 19.16 7.57 -10.27
N LYS A 538 18.72 7.32 -11.51
CA LYS A 538 19.22 8.03 -12.71
C LYS A 538 18.92 9.52 -12.66
N LEU A 539 17.77 9.88 -12.09
CA LEU A 539 17.35 11.26 -11.93
C LEU A 539 17.73 11.84 -10.56
N SER A 540 18.53 11.15 -9.74
CA SER A 540 18.79 11.53 -8.35
C SER A 540 19.31 12.96 -8.15
N GLU A 541 20.19 13.44 -9.05
CA GLU A 541 20.65 14.84 -9.07
C GLU A 541 19.47 15.83 -9.27
N PHE A 542 18.60 15.54 -10.25
CA PHE A 542 17.37 16.29 -10.50
C PHE A 542 16.37 16.19 -9.33
N CYS A 543 16.22 14.98 -8.77
CA CYS A 543 15.35 14.73 -7.62
C CYS A 543 15.79 15.54 -6.40
N SER A 544 17.10 15.78 -6.23
CA SER A 544 17.65 16.45 -5.05
C SER A 544 17.57 17.97 -5.11
N ASN A 545 17.76 18.60 -6.28
CA ASN A 545 17.74 20.07 -6.41
C ASN A 545 17.04 20.56 -7.68
N LYS A 546 15.94 21.30 -7.51
CA LYS A 546 15.13 21.85 -8.63
C LYS A 546 15.83 22.98 -9.40
N ASN A 547 16.72 23.73 -8.75
CA ASN A 547 17.33 24.94 -9.30
C ASN A 547 18.69 24.70 -9.98
N ASN A 548 19.21 23.47 -9.98
CA ASN A 548 20.42 23.16 -10.73
C ASN A 548 20.04 22.91 -12.20
N ILE A 549 20.09 23.96 -13.00
CA ILE A 549 19.93 23.87 -14.47
C ILE A 549 21.10 23.08 -15.11
N ASN A 550 22.20 22.90 -14.36
CA ASN A 550 23.40 22.14 -14.75
C ASN A 550 23.42 20.68 -14.22
N VAL A 551 22.28 19.97 -14.17
CA VAL A 551 22.27 18.52 -13.93
C VAL A 551 22.85 17.80 -15.15
N LYS A 552 23.69 16.77 -14.91
CA LYS A 552 24.46 16.01 -15.92
C LYS A 552 23.63 15.38 -17.06
N ASN A 553 22.31 15.44 -16.97
CA ASN A 553 21.31 14.76 -17.80
C ASN A 553 20.32 15.71 -18.52
N ASN A 554 20.46 17.03 -18.42
CA ASN A 554 19.60 17.97 -19.14
C ASN A 554 20.16 18.26 -20.54
N GLU A 555 19.32 18.11 -21.56
CA GLU A 555 19.65 18.49 -22.94
C GLU A 555 18.94 19.80 -23.30
N THR A 556 19.70 20.82 -23.70
CA THR A 556 19.11 22.09 -24.18
C THR A 556 19.02 22.05 -25.71
N TRP A 557 17.80 22.20 -26.22
CA TRP A 557 17.49 22.14 -27.63
C TRP A 557 16.99 23.50 -28.13
N LYS A 558 17.58 23.99 -29.23
CA LYS A 558 17.14 25.19 -29.94
C LYS A 558 16.41 24.78 -31.21
N CYS A 559 15.09 24.87 -31.20
CA CYS A 559 14.22 24.37 -32.26
C CYS A 559 13.49 25.51 -32.98
N TYR A 560 13.28 25.35 -34.28
CA TYR A 560 12.40 26.23 -35.04
C TYR A 560 11.63 25.46 -36.11
N TYR A 561 10.44 25.97 -36.47
CA TYR A 561 9.60 25.36 -37.51
C TYR A 561 9.06 26.39 -38.50
N LYS A 562 9.58 26.40 -39.74
CA LYS A 562 9.06 27.24 -40.83
C LYS A 562 8.15 26.46 -41.79
N ASN A 563 8.51 25.25 -42.21
CA ASN A 563 7.70 24.34 -43.03
C ASN A 563 8.32 22.92 -42.96
N SER A 564 7.77 21.96 -43.72
CA SER A 564 8.25 20.56 -43.77
C SER A 564 9.73 20.43 -44.11
N ASP A 565 10.24 21.32 -44.96
CA ASP A 565 11.62 21.23 -45.47
C ASP A 565 12.59 22.09 -44.65
N ASN A 566 12.06 22.97 -43.79
CA ASN A 566 12.80 23.91 -42.98
C ASN A 566 12.28 23.96 -41.55
N ASN A 567 12.49 22.85 -40.85
CA ASN A 567 12.32 22.69 -39.42
C ASN A 567 13.56 21.99 -38.87
N LYS A 568 14.24 22.62 -37.91
CA LYS A 568 15.48 22.07 -37.35
C LYS A 568 15.54 22.29 -35.86
N CYS A 569 16.17 21.34 -35.20
CA CYS A 569 16.56 21.39 -33.81
C CYS A 569 18.07 21.19 -33.71
N LYS A 570 18.69 21.99 -32.87
CA LYS A 570 20.10 21.86 -32.51
C LYS A 570 20.20 21.59 -31.02
N MET A 571 20.89 20.52 -30.64
CA MET A 571 21.25 20.25 -29.25
C MET A 571 22.52 21.03 -28.91
N GLU A 572 22.52 21.75 -27.80
CA GLU A 572 23.74 22.35 -27.25
C GLU A 572 24.46 21.34 -26.37
N SER A 573 25.75 21.13 -26.62
CA SER A 573 26.57 20.17 -25.86
C SER A 573 26.89 20.73 -24.48
N ASN A 574 26.13 20.34 -23.46
CA ASN A 574 26.43 20.65 -22.07
C ASN A 574 26.73 19.36 -21.30
N SER A 575 27.98 19.25 -20.81
CA SER A 575 28.51 18.29 -19.81
C SER A 575 29.05 16.91 -20.25
N GLU A 576 29.91 16.35 -19.37
CA GLU A 576 30.90 15.27 -19.54
C GLU A 576 30.40 13.92 -20.12
N ASN A 577 29.09 13.66 -20.14
CA ASN A 577 28.51 12.39 -20.61
C ASN A 577 28.27 12.33 -22.13
N ASN A 578 28.19 13.47 -22.81
CA ASN A 578 28.00 13.55 -24.26
C ASN A 578 29.29 14.05 -24.94
N LYS A 579 30.31 13.20 -25.01
CA LYS A 579 31.53 13.45 -25.82
C LYS A 579 31.29 13.41 -27.35
N GLY A 580 30.02 13.42 -27.78
CA GLY A 580 29.63 13.42 -29.19
C GLY A 580 29.43 14.82 -29.76
N ALA A 581 29.69 14.96 -31.06
CA ALA A 581 29.53 16.20 -31.82
C ALA A 581 28.11 16.80 -31.73
N GLU A 582 28.02 18.10 -32.00
CA GLU A 582 26.77 18.87 -32.12
C GLU A 582 25.70 18.12 -32.92
N LYS A 583 24.59 17.72 -32.26
CA LYS A 583 23.51 16.97 -32.90
C LYS A 583 22.50 17.92 -33.53
N ILE A 584 22.37 17.84 -34.85
CA ILE A 584 21.40 18.62 -35.64
C ILE A 584 20.42 17.63 -36.27
N THR A 585 19.13 17.85 -36.02
CA THR A 585 18.02 16.96 -36.40
C THR A 585 16.84 17.81 -36.86
N SER A 586 15.83 17.21 -37.50
CA SER A 586 14.58 17.90 -37.81
C SER A 586 13.73 18.11 -36.54
N PHE A 587 12.80 19.06 -36.54
CA PHE A 587 11.87 19.17 -35.40
C PHE A 587 10.95 17.95 -35.31
N HIS A 588 10.64 17.31 -36.45
CA HIS A 588 9.89 16.05 -36.48
C HIS A 588 10.57 14.93 -35.69
N GLU A 589 11.86 14.69 -35.96
CA GLU A 589 12.65 13.66 -35.26
C GLU A 589 12.80 13.96 -33.76
N PHE A 590 13.03 15.23 -33.42
CA PHE A 590 13.08 15.67 -32.02
C PHE A 590 11.75 15.39 -31.30
N PHE A 591 10.63 15.75 -31.91
CA PHE A 591 9.30 15.54 -31.35
C PHE A 591 9.00 14.06 -31.12
N GLU A 592 9.26 13.20 -32.11
CA GLU A 592 9.07 11.75 -31.96
C GLU A 592 9.95 11.15 -30.85
N LEU A 593 11.21 11.56 -30.78
CA LEU A 593 12.13 11.10 -29.73
C LEU A 593 11.63 11.53 -28.34
N TRP A 594 11.16 12.78 -28.22
CA TRP A 594 10.61 13.31 -26.97
C TRP A 594 9.38 12.52 -26.53
N VAL A 595 8.41 12.26 -27.43
CA VAL A 595 7.21 11.48 -27.11
C VAL A 595 7.57 10.04 -26.73
N LYS A 596 8.46 9.36 -27.47
CA LYS A 596 8.91 8.00 -27.14
C LYS A 596 9.56 7.93 -25.75
N ASN A 597 10.39 8.91 -25.40
CA ASN A 597 11.03 8.98 -24.09
C ASN A 597 10.01 9.26 -22.97
N LEU A 598 9.07 10.19 -23.19
CA LEU A 598 7.97 10.44 -22.25
C LEU A 598 7.20 9.15 -21.95
N LEU A 599 6.81 8.40 -22.99
CA LEU A 599 6.05 7.15 -22.83
C LEU A 599 6.86 6.07 -22.11
N LYS A 600 8.16 5.93 -22.41
CA LYS A 600 9.05 4.98 -21.71
C LYS A 600 9.23 5.33 -20.24
N ASP A 601 9.53 6.58 -19.95
CA ASP A 601 9.72 7.07 -18.58
C ASP A 601 8.44 6.93 -17.77
N THR A 602 7.28 7.20 -18.39
CA THR A 602 5.95 6.97 -17.80
C THR A 602 5.81 5.53 -17.32
N MET A 603 6.11 4.55 -18.18
CA MET A 603 6.01 3.13 -17.83
C MET A 603 6.98 2.72 -16.72
N LYS A 604 8.20 3.27 -16.72
CA LYS A 604 9.20 3.05 -15.67
C LYS A 604 8.75 3.63 -14.34
N TRP A 605 8.29 4.87 -14.32
CA TRP A 605 7.80 5.54 -13.12
C TRP A 605 6.61 4.83 -12.50
N GLU A 606 5.59 4.56 -13.29
CA GLU A 606 4.39 3.84 -12.83
C GLU A 606 4.74 2.45 -12.26
N ASN A 607 5.69 1.74 -12.87
CA ASN A 607 6.19 0.48 -12.31
C ASN A 607 6.95 0.67 -10.97
N GLU A 608 7.72 1.75 -10.82
CA GLU A 608 8.47 2.04 -9.58
C GLU A 608 7.60 2.51 -8.42
N ILE A 609 6.63 3.38 -8.68
CA ILE A 609 5.77 3.97 -7.64
C ILE A 609 4.56 3.10 -7.32
N LYS A 610 4.27 2.07 -8.13
CA LYS A 610 3.14 1.16 -7.95
C LYS A 610 3.04 0.61 -6.53
N ASP A 611 4.16 0.09 -6.01
CA ASP A 611 4.21 -0.43 -4.64
C ASP A 611 4.00 0.68 -3.61
N CYS A 612 4.48 1.90 -3.88
CA CYS A 612 4.30 3.05 -3.00
C CYS A 612 2.84 3.54 -2.97
N ILE A 613 2.15 3.53 -4.11
CA ILE A 613 0.74 3.92 -4.21
C ILE A 613 -0.17 2.86 -3.57
N ASN A 614 0.14 1.58 -3.78
CA ASN A 614 -0.67 0.44 -3.31
C ASN A 614 -0.27 -0.07 -1.92
N ASN A 615 0.75 0.52 -1.26
CA ASN A 615 1.14 0.09 0.07
C ASN A 615 0.05 0.44 1.07
N THR A 616 -0.61 -0.57 1.62
CA THR A 616 -1.69 -0.43 2.61
C THR A 616 -1.27 -0.91 3.99
N ASN A 617 0.02 -1.08 4.29
CA ASN A 617 0.44 -1.46 5.64
C ASN A 617 0.74 -0.27 6.55
N ILE A 618 0.62 -0.49 7.86
CA ILE A 618 0.95 0.46 8.93
C ILE A 618 2.47 0.68 9.05
N THR A 619 3.29 -0.14 8.37
CA THR A 619 4.75 -0.22 8.53
C THR A 619 5.44 1.14 8.43
N ASP A 620 6.32 1.39 9.40
CA ASP A 620 7.02 2.67 9.62
C ASP A 620 7.61 3.21 8.33
N CYS A 621 7.65 4.51 8.25
CA CYS A 621 7.83 5.26 7.03
C CYS A 621 8.80 4.74 5.98
N ASN A 622 8.35 4.79 4.72
CA ASN A 622 9.18 4.40 3.59
C ASN A 622 9.92 5.61 3.05
N ASP A 623 11.08 5.93 3.62
CA ASP A 623 11.89 7.05 3.12
C ASP A 623 12.19 6.91 1.62
N GLU A 624 12.30 5.68 1.09
CA GLU A 624 12.49 5.43 -0.34
C GLU A 624 11.23 5.78 -1.15
N CYS A 625 10.04 5.32 -0.76
CA CYS A 625 8.81 5.74 -1.45
C CYS A 625 8.59 7.25 -1.34
N ASN A 626 8.84 7.84 -0.17
CA ASN A 626 8.69 9.29 0.01
C ASN A 626 9.61 10.04 -0.98
N LYS A 627 10.88 9.65 -1.08
CA LYS A 627 11.84 10.20 -2.06
C LYS A 627 11.40 9.97 -3.50
N ASN A 628 10.94 8.76 -3.84
CA ASN A 628 10.53 8.41 -5.20
C ASN A 628 9.24 9.14 -5.61
N CYS A 629 8.22 9.21 -4.74
CA CYS A 629 7.00 9.98 -4.98
C CYS A 629 7.29 11.48 -5.17
N VAL A 630 8.17 12.05 -4.33
CA VAL A 630 8.59 13.46 -4.47
C VAL A 630 9.35 13.68 -5.78
N CYS A 631 10.23 12.76 -6.17
CA CYS A 631 10.93 12.87 -7.44
C CYS A 631 9.99 12.72 -8.63
N PHE A 632 9.05 11.78 -8.56
CA PHE A 632 8.04 11.59 -9.60
C PHE A 632 7.20 12.86 -9.80
N ASP A 633 6.70 13.48 -8.72
CA ASP A 633 5.99 14.77 -8.79
C ASP A 633 6.83 15.88 -9.44
N LYS A 634 8.13 15.95 -9.13
CA LYS A 634 9.06 16.89 -9.79
C LYS A 634 9.20 16.58 -11.27
N TRP A 635 9.36 15.31 -11.63
CA TRP A 635 9.50 14.86 -13.01
C TRP A 635 8.24 15.18 -13.83
N VAL A 636 7.04 14.92 -13.29
CA VAL A 636 5.76 15.26 -13.96
C VAL A 636 5.67 16.75 -14.22
N LYS A 637 6.00 17.60 -13.23
CA LYS A 637 6.02 19.07 -13.40
C LYS A 637 7.02 19.52 -14.46
N GLN A 638 8.18 18.87 -14.54
CA GLN A 638 9.18 19.14 -15.57
C GLN A 638 8.64 18.75 -16.96
N LYS A 639 7.94 17.63 -17.09
CA LYS A 639 7.30 17.22 -18.36
C LYS A 639 6.14 18.12 -18.78
N GLU A 640 5.38 18.67 -17.83
CA GLU A 640 4.37 19.72 -18.12
C GLU A 640 5.03 20.98 -18.73
N GLU A 641 6.17 21.43 -18.19
CA GLU A 641 6.90 22.60 -18.73
C GLU A 641 7.58 22.30 -20.08
N GLU A 642 8.19 21.12 -20.23
CA GLU A 642 8.72 20.66 -21.51
C GLU A 642 7.64 20.68 -22.59
N TRP A 643 6.46 20.11 -22.31
CA TRP A 643 5.35 20.06 -23.25
C TRP A 643 4.88 21.46 -23.68
N LYS A 644 4.78 22.42 -22.74
CA LYS A 644 4.46 23.82 -23.06
C LYS A 644 5.46 24.42 -24.05
N ASN A 645 6.75 24.14 -23.90
CA ASN A 645 7.79 24.68 -24.78
C ASN A 645 7.85 23.96 -26.13
N VAL A 646 7.60 22.65 -26.16
CA VAL A 646 7.44 21.87 -27.40
C VAL A 646 6.28 22.43 -28.23
N LYS A 647 5.12 22.68 -27.62
CA LYS A 647 3.94 23.26 -28.30
C LYS A 647 4.22 24.62 -28.95
N LYS A 648 4.96 25.51 -28.28
CA LYS A 648 5.32 26.84 -28.80
C LYS A 648 6.04 26.80 -30.16
N VAL A 649 6.76 25.72 -30.49
CA VAL A 649 7.48 25.60 -31.76
C VAL A 649 6.54 25.54 -32.98
N PHE A 650 5.34 24.97 -32.81
CA PHE A 650 4.37 24.74 -33.89
C PHE A 650 2.99 25.38 -33.65
N GLU A 651 2.85 26.21 -32.60
CA GLU A 651 1.59 26.84 -32.14
C GLU A 651 0.86 27.69 -33.21
N ASN A 652 1.57 28.21 -34.20
CA ASN A 652 1.03 29.14 -35.20
C ASN A 652 0.58 28.48 -36.53
N LYS A 653 0.49 27.14 -36.62
CA LYS A 653 0.23 26.44 -37.90
C LYS A 653 -0.74 25.25 -37.77
N LYS A 654 -2.03 25.52 -37.98
CA LYS A 654 -3.15 24.58 -37.80
C LYS A 654 -2.97 23.22 -38.52
N TYR A 655 -2.62 23.21 -39.81
CA TYR A 655 -2.41 21.95 -40.56
C TYR A 655 -1.23 21.10 -40.03
N ILE A 656 -0.20 21.75 -39.49
CA ILE A 656 0.99 21.07 -38.96
C ILE A 656 0.72 20.47 -37.58
N GLN A 657 -0.10 21.17 -36.77
CA GLN A 657 -0.65 20.63 -35.53
C GLN A 657 -1.37 19.30 -35.79
N ASP A 658 -2.27 19.25 -36.77
CA ASP A 658 -3.04 18.05 -37.11
C ASP A 658 -2.16 16.82 -37.41
N LYS A 659 -1.06 17.03 -38.16
CA LYS A 659 -0.11 15.96 -38.49
C LYS A 659 0.59 15.39 -37.25
N TYR A 660 1.16 16.25 -36.40
CA TYR A 660 1.84 15.82 -35.18
C TYR A 660 0.91 15.12 -34.19
N TYR A 661 -0.35 15.56 -34.14
CA TYR A 661 -1.38 14.94 -33.32
C TYR A 661 -1.76 13.54 -33.80
N LEU A 662 -1.88 13.33 -35.11
CA LEU A 662 -2.05 11.99 -35.68
C LEU A 662 -0.86 11.08 -35.36
N ASP A 663 0.36 11.61 -35.38
CA ASP A 663 1.57 10.87 -35.04
C ASP A 663 1.63 10.47 -33.57
N ILE A 664 1.18 11.35 -32.65
CA ILE A 664 0.99 10.99 -31.24
C ILE A 664 0.00 9.83 -31.11
N ASN A 665 -1.20 9.95 -31.69
CA ASN A 665 -2.23 8.93 -31.57
C ASN A 665 -1.74 7.56 -32.07
N LYS A 666 -0.99 7.55 -33.19
CA LYS A 666 -0.33 6.33 -33.69
C LYS A 666 0.63 5.76 -32.67
N LEU A 667 1.52 6.54 -32.06
CA LEU A 667 2.47 6.07 -31.04
C LEU A 667 1.77 5.48 -29.82
N PHE A 668 0.65 6.07 -29.37
CA PHE A 668 -0.16 5.51 -28.30
C PHE A 668 -0.74 4.13 -28.71
N GLU A 669 -1.37 4.04 -29.89
CA GLU A 669 -1.98 2.80 -30.41
C GLU A 669 -0.95 1.69 -30.70
N SER A 670 0.16 2.04 -31.33
CA SER A 670 1.14 1.08 -31.84
C SER A 670 2.18 0.65 -30.81
N PHE A 671 2.45 1.47 -29.79
CA PHE A 671 3.48 1.21 -28.78
C PHE A 671 2.90 1.17 -27.37
N LEU A 672 2.44 2.30 -26.82
CA LEU A 672 2.03 2.39 -25.41
C LEU A 672 0.94 1.36 -25.08
N PHE A 673 -0.14 1.32 -25.85
CA PHE A 673 -1.26 0.42 -25.58
C PHE A 673 -0.90 -1.04 -25.75
N LYS A 674 0.04 -1.38 -26.64
CA LYS A 674 0.53 -2.75 -26.80
C LYS A 674 1.38 -3.17 -25.60
N VAL A 675 2.32 -2.32 -25.16
CA VAL A 675 3.12 -2.59 -23.97
C VAL A 675 2.23 -2.73 -22.74
N ILE A 676 1.26 -1.81 -22.54
CA ILE A 676 0.28 -1.91 -21.46
C ILE A 676 -0.49 -3.24 -21.53
N SER A 677 -0.99 -3.63 -22.70
CA SER A 677 -1.73 -4.89 -22.86
C SER A 677 -0.90 -6.13 -22.50
N GLU A 678 0.41 -6.10 -22.74
CA GLU A 678 1.31 -7.22 -22.45
C GLU A 678 1.80 -7.23 -20.99
N LEU A 679 1.92 -6.08 -20.33
CA LEU A 679 2.21 -5.99 -18.89
C LEU A 679 1.02 -6.41 -18.02
N ASP A 680 -0.20 -6.22 -18.53
CA ASP A 680 -1.42 -6.25 -17.73
C ASP A 680 -2.16 -7.59 -17.77
N GLN A 681 -1.49 -8.67 -17.35
CA GLN A 681 -2.16 -9.94 -17.02
C GLN A 681 -2.73 -9.96 -15.59
N GLY A 682 -2.97 -8.80 -14.94
CA GLY A 682 -3.53 -8.83 -13.58
C GLY A 682 -3.76 -7.52 -12.83
N GLU A 683 -3.74 -6.34 -13.45
CA GLU A 683 -3.83 -5.06 -12.70
C GLU A 683 -4.72 -4.00 -13.35
N ALA A 684 -5.95 -3.90 -12.86
CA ALA A 684 -7.04 -3.07 -13.42
C ALA A 684 -6.72 -1.58 -13.73
N LYS A 685 -5.70 -0.98 -13.10
CA LYS A 685 -5.38 0.46 -13.21
C LYS A 685 -4.76 0.86 -14.55
N TRP A 686 -3.87 0.05 -15.11
CA TRP A 686 -3.18 0.36 -16.37
C TRP A 686 -4.08 0.15 -17.58
N ASN A 687 -4.86 -0.94 -17.58
CA ASN A 687 -5.96 -1.14 -18.51
C ASN A 687 -6.98 0.02 -18.43
N GLN A 688 -7.31 0.51 -17.24
CA GLN A 688 -8.19 1.66 -17.10
C GLN A 688 -7.62 2.95 -17.74
N LEU A 689 -6.36 3.30 -17.44
CA LEU A 689 -5.69 4.44 -18.07
C LEU A 689 -5.67 4.30 -19.60
N LYS A 690 -5.35 3.12 -20.09
CA LYS A 690 -5.37 2.80 -21.52
C LYS A 690 -6.75 2.99 -22.14
N GLU A 691 -7.81 2.50 -21.51
CA GLU A 691 -9.19 2.67 -22.01
C GLU A 691 -9.67 4.12 -21.94
N GLU A 692 -9.26 4.89 -20.93
CA GLU A 692 -9.53 6.33 -20.85
C GLU A 692 -8.81 7.13 -21.93
N LEU A 693 -7.52 6.83 -22.15
CA LEU A 693 -6.75 7.41 -23.25
C LEU A 693 -7.37 7.05 -24.60
N LYS A 694 -7.77 5.78 -24.82
CA LYS A 694 -8.48 5.36 -26.03
C LYS A 694 -9.78 6.13 -26.24
N LYS A 695 -10.66 6.19 -25.24
CA LYS A 695 -11.93 6.93 -25.33
C LYS A 695 -11.71 8.41 -25.67
N LYS A 696 -10.69 9.03 -25.09
CA LYS A 696 -10.36 10.43 -25.37
C LYS A 696 -9.78 10.62 -26.78
N ILE A 697 -8.94 9.68 -27.23
CA ILE A 697 -8.43 9.64 -28.61
C ILE A 697 -9.57 9.39 -29.61
N GLU A 698 -10.52 8.51 -29.32
CA GLU A 698 -11.67 8.19 -30.18
C GLU A 698 -12.68 9.34 -30.27
N SER A 699 -13.01 9.97 -29.13
CA SER A 699 -13.88 11.15 -29.11
C SER A 699 -13.28 12.34 -29.86
N SER A 700 -11.95 12.47 -29.87
CA SER A 700 -11.25 13.47 -30.70
C SER A 700 -11.40 13.25 -32.21
N LYS A 701 -11.64 12.00 -32.65
CA LYS A 701 -11.84 11.65 -34.07
C LYS A 701 -13.26 11.96 -34.55
N ALA A 702 -14.24 12.13 -33.65
CA ALA A 702 -15.68 12.24 -33.98
C ALA A 702 -16.19 13.69 -34.14
N ASN A 703 -15.54 14.68 -33.52
CA ASN A 703 -15.84 16.09 -33.72
C ASN A 703 -14.82 16.66 -34.72
N GLU A 704 -15.24 17.29 -35.82
CA GLU A 704 -14.36 17.94 -36.82
C GLU A 704 -13.66 19.21 -36.26
N GLY A 705 -12.98 19.09 -35.10
CA GLY A 705 -12.38 20.19 -34.33
C GLY A 705 -11.07 19.78 -33.67
N ILE A 706 -9.99 20.46 -34.06
CA ILE A 706 -8.56 20.23 -33.77
C ILE A 706 -8.16 20.43 -32.28
N LYS A 707 -9.12 20.68 -31.39
CA LYS A 707 -8.87 20.89 -29.95
C LYS A 707 -8.64 19.59 -29.17
N ASP A 708 -8.91 18.43 -29.77
CA ASP A 708 -9.10 17.21 -29.00
C ASP A 708 -7.90 16.24 -28.99
N SER A 709 -6.86 16.42 -29.83
CA SER A 709 -5.65 15.57 -29.78
C SER A 709 -4.51 16.12 -28.90
N GLU A 710 -4.49 17.43 -28.64
CA GLU A 710 -3.76 18.05 -27.52
C GLU A 710 -4.15 17.36 -26.19
N SER A 711 -5.40 16.89 -26.11
CA SER A 711 -5.95 16.20 -24.97
C SER A 711 -5.29 14.86 -24.61
N ALA A 712 -4.55 14.18 -25.50
CA ALA A 712 -4.00 12.86 -25.18
C ALA A 712 -2.74 12.95 -24.30
N ILE A 713 -1.76 13.78 -24.69
CA ILE A 713 -0.60 14.09 -23.84
C ILE A 713 -1.03 14.84 -22.59
N GLU A 714 -1.96 15.78 -22.70
CA GLU A 714 -2.49 16.50 -21.53
C GLU A 714 -3.26 15.56 -20.58
N LEU A 715 -4.03 14.60 -21.10
CA LEU A 715 -4.68 13.57 -20.26
C LEU A 715 -3.65 12.69 -19.58
N LEU A 716 -2.60 12.26 -20.30
CA LEU A 716 -1.53 11.46 -19.71
C LEU A 716 -0.84 12.24 -18.58
N LEU A 717 -0.47 13.50 -18.81
CA LEU A 717 0.17 14.34 -17.80
C LEU A 717 -0.77 14.64 -16.61
N ASP A 718 -2.06 14.87 -16.86
CA ASP A 718 -3.08 15.04 -15.81
C ASP A 718 -3.18 13.76 -14.95
N HIS A 719 -3.18 12.58 -15.57
CA HIS A 719 -3.15 11.30 -14.87
C HIS A 719 -1.88 11.13 -14.04
N LEU A 720 -0.71 11.38 -14.62
CA LEU A 720 0.56 11.24 -13.91
C LEU A 720 0.68 12.21 -12.74
N LYS A 721 0.12 13.42 -12.88
CA LYS A 721 0.03 14.41 -11.80
C LYS A 721 -0.88 13.94 -10.67
N GLU A 722 -1.96 13.24 -11.01
CA GLU A 722 -2.83 12.59 -10.04
C GLU A 722 -2.09 11.46 -9.32
N SER A 723 -1.49 10.51 -10.07
CA SER A 723 -0.65 9.44 -9.51
C SER A 723 0.43 10.00 -8.59
N ALA A 724 1.09 11.10 -8.97
CA ALA A 724 2.12 11.74 -8.16
C ALA A 724 1.57 12.38 -6.89
N THR A 725 0.39 13.01 -6.97
CA THR A 725 -0.29 13.56 -5.79
C THR A 725 -0.62 12.44 -4.82
N THR A 726 -1.31 11.39 -5.29
CA THR A 726 -1.67 10.21 -4.51
C THR A 726 -0.44 9.54 -3.89
N CYS A 727 0.63 9.35 -4.66
CA CYS A 727 1.88 8.74 -4.18
C CYS A 727 2.42 9.51 -2.97
N LYS A 728 2.59 10.83 -3.08
CA LYS A 728 3.08 11.67 -1.96
C LYS A 728 2.11 11.66 -0.79
N ASP A 729 0.82 11.76 -1.07
CA ASP A 729 -0.24 11.82 -0.08
C ASP A 729 -0.34 10.52 0.74
N ASN A 730 -0.14 9.36 0.10
CA ASN A 730 -0.05 8.07 0.76
C ASN A 730 1.28 7.87 1.48
N ASN A 731 2.31 8.63 1.15
CA ASN A 731 3.69 8.48 1.64
C ASN A 731 4.22 9.81 2.23
N ALA A 732 3.36 10.50 2.98
CA ALA A 732 3.69 11.78 3.61
C ALA A 732 4.72 11.60 4.74
N ASN A 733 5.74 12.48 4.75
CA ASN A 733 6.80 12.50 5.77
C ASN A 733 6.27 12.84 7.18
N GLU A 734 5.11 13.48 7.31
CA GLU A 734 4.47 13.80 8.61
C GLU A 734 4.24 12.55 9.48
N ALA A 735 3.94 11.40 8.87
CA ALA A 735 3.83 10.14 9.60
C ALA A 735 5.19 9.57 10.06
N CYS A 736 6.31 10.17 9.64
CA CYS A 736 7.64 9.56 9.71
C CYS A 736 8.56 10.19 10.75
N SER A 737 8.22 11.41 11.18
CA SER A 737 9.01 12.21 12.11
C SER A 737 9.04 11.67 13.54
N SER A 738 8.22 10.66 13.89
CA SER A 738 8.17 10.03 15.22
C SER A 738 9.40 9.17 15.58
N SER A 739 10.36 9.00 14.66
CA SER A 739 11.63 8.32 14.93
C SER A 739 12.66 9.17 15.70
N GLN A 740 12.36 10.44 16.01
CA GLN A 740 13.14 11.21 16.97
C GLN A 740 12.77 10.76 18.40
N LYS A 741 13.79 10.47 19.23
CA LYS A 741 13.61 10.10 20.64
C LYS A 741 12.65 11.09 21.31
N SER A 742 11.40 10.67 21.57
CA SER A 742 10.47 11.50 22.33
C SER A 742 11.05 11.72 23.72
N SER A 743 10.87 12.92 24.26
CA SER A 743 11.08 13.16 25.68
C SER A 743 10.25 12.14 26.47
N PRO A 744 10.75 11.57 27.58
CA PRO A 744 9.99 10.61 28.37
C PRO A 744 8.59 11.16 28.68
N ASN A 745 7.55 10.45 28.24
CA ASN A 745 6.17 10.83 28.51
C ASN A 745 5.91 10.63 30.02
N PRO A 746 5.70 11.71 30.80
CA PRO A 746 5.57 11.62 32.26
C PRO A 746 4.27 10.93 32.70
N CYS A 747 3.35 10.71 31.77
CA CYS A 747 2.06 10.06 32.00
C CYS A 747 2.00 8.63 31.45
N ALA A 748 3.14 8.04 31.07
CA ALA A 748 3.23 6.66 30.60
C ALA A 748 4.41 5.88 31.24
N ASP A 749 4.10 4.74 31.86
CA ASP A 749 5.09 3.82 32.42
C ASP A 749 5.73 2.95 31.33
N LYS A 750 6.62 3.50 30.48
CA LYS A 750 7.70 2.80 29.73
C LYS A 750 8.42 3.73 28.75
N SER A 751 9.70 3.97 29.00
CA SER A 751 10.66 4.50 28.01
C SER A 751 11.46 3.35 27.39
N GLY A 752 11.13 2.92 26.15
CA GLY A 752 12.03 2.00 25.42
C GLY A 752 11.46 1.16 24.26
N GLY A 753 10.14 1.19 24.00
CA GLY A 753 9.54 0.48 22.85
C GLY A 753 9.45 1.34 21.58
N LYS A 754 9.26 0.70 20.42
CA LYS A 754 8.92 1.36 19.14
C LYS A 754 7.55 2.03 19.28
N LEU A 755 7.52 3.36 19.28
CA LEU A 755 6.29 4.16 19.37
C LEU A 755 5.74 4.44 17.97
N VAL A 756 4.51 4.00 17.71
CA VAL A 756 3.75 4.34 16.49
C VAL A 756 2.80 5.49 16.81
N SER A 757 2.95 6.61 16.10
CA SER A 757 2.17 7.84 16.28
C SER A 757 0.75 7.73 15.71
N VAL A 758 -0.14 8.61 16.17
CA VAL A 758 -1.49 8.78 15.63
C VAL A 758 -1.44 9.11 14.13
N LYS A 759 -0.46 9.90 13.68
CA LYS A 759 -0.30 10.25 12.26
C LYS A 759 0.08 9.04 11.39
N GLN A 760 0.81 8.06 11.91
CA GLN A 760 1.08 6.80 11.21
C GLN A 760 -0.20 5.98 10.99
N ILE A 761 -1.04 5.89 12.03
CA ILE A 761 -2.34 5.21 11.93
C ILE A 761 -3.26 5.97 10.94
N ALA A 762 -3.31 7.30 11.01
CA ALA A 762 -4.09 8.11 10.08
C ALA A 762 -3.64 7.95 8.62
N GLN A 763 -2.33 7.87 8.36
CA GLN A 763 -1.79 7.58 7.02
C GLN A 763 -2.23 6.21 6.51
N TYR A 764 -2.21 5.19 7.38
CA TYR A 764 -2.71 3.86 7.04
C TYR A 764 -4.20 3.87 6.68
N ILE A 765 -5.05 4.49 7.52
CA ILE A 765 -6.49 4.56 7.27
C ILE A 765 -6.78 5.33 5.98
N LYS A 766 -6.04 6.42 5.71
CA LYS A 766 -6.11 7.14 4.43
C LYS A 766 -5.83 6.22 3.24
N ARG A 767 -4.76 5.42 3.28
CA ARG A 767 -4.42 4.47 2.21
C ARG A 767 -5.56 3.48 1.96
N GLN A 768 -6.17 2.97 3.03
CA GLN A 768 -7.33 2.08 2.93
C GLN A 768 -8.53 2.81 2.31
N ALA A 769 -8.82 4.04 2.75
CA ALA A 769 -9.90 4.84 2.18
C ALA A 769 -9.69 5.11 0.69
N TYR A 770 -8.47 5.40 0.25
CA TYR A 770 -8.13 5.53 -1.17
C TYR A 770 -8.37 4.24 -1.96
N GLU A 771 -7.91 3.09 -1.45
CA GLU A 771 -8.10 1.79 -2.10
C GLU A 771 -9.60 1.46 -2.25
N GLN A 772 -10.36 1.65 -1.17
CA GLN A 772 -11.81 1.43 -1.15
C GLN A 772 -12.56 2.37 -2.09
N ALA A 773 -12.24 3.67 -2.05
CA ALA A 773 -12.85 4.67 -2.91
C ALA A 773 -12.55 4.40 -4.38
N ASN A 774 -11.31 4.05 -4.71
CA ASN A 774 -10.92 3.69 -6.06
C ASN A 774 -11.62 2.41 -6.54
N TYR A 775 -11.77 1.41 -5.67
CA TYR A 775 -12.50 0.19 -5.97
C TYR A 775 -13.99 0.42 -6.18
N ARG A 776 -14.68 1.15 -5.28
CA ARG A 776 -16.13 1.41 -5.37
C ARG A 776 -16.50 2.29 -6.55
N SER A 777 -15.73 3.35 -6.79
CA SER A 777 -15.97 4.28 -7.89
C SER A 777 -15.55 3.76 -9.27
N ASP A 778 -14.85 2.61 -9.34
CA ASP A 778 -14.18 2.14 -10.57
C ASP A 778 -13.21 3.19 -11.13
N GLY A 779 -12.40 3.76 -10.25
CA GLY A 779 -11.46 4.85 -10.55
C GLY A 779 -11.86 6.18 -9.93
N LEU A 780 -11.03 6.68 -9.01
CA LEU A 780 -11.31 7.86 -8.19
C LEU A 780 -11.57 9.15 -9.02
N HIS A 781 -10.95 9.26 -10.20
CA HIS A 781 -11.13 10.36 -11.14
C HIS A 781 -12.61 10.61 -11.54
N LYS A 782 -13.50 9.61 -11.42
CA LYS A 782 -14.94 9.76 -11.69
C LYS A 782 -15.65 10.65 -10.67
N LEU A 783 -15.20 10.63 -9.41
CA LEU A 783 -15.76 11.44 -8.31
C LEU A 783 -15.12 12.82 -8.22
N LYS A 784 -14.01 13.04 -8.91
CA LYS A 784 -13.26 14.30 -8.89
C LYS A 784 -14.02 15.40 -9.62
N GLY A 785 -14.41 16.43 -8.87
CA GLY A 785 -15.06 17.60 -9.42
C GLY A 785 -14.08 18.48 -10.19
N LYS A 786 -14.55 19.13 -11.25
CA LYS A 786 -13.81 20.18 -11.95
C LYS A 786 -14.50 21.52 -11.75
N ALA A 787 -14.14 22.24 -10.70
CA ALA A 787 -14.78 23.51 -10.33
C ALA A 787 -14.76 24.58 -11.45
N HIS A 788 -13.77 24.55 -12.35
CA HIS A 788 -13.73 25.46 -13.50
C HIS A 788 -14.68 25.09 -14.64
N GLU A 789 -15.27 23.89 -14.60
CA GLU A 789 -16.36 23.43 -15.46
C GLU A 789 -17.72 23.47 -14.72
N GLY A 790 -17.76 24.02 -13.50
CA GLY A 790 -18.99 24.22 -12.71
C GLY A 790 -19.77 25.45 -13.16
N LYS A 791 -20.97 25.67 -12.63
CA LYS A 791 -21.71 26.93 -12.76
C LYS A 791 -22.00 27.50 -11.37
N TYR A 792 -22.08 28.83 -11.28
CA TYR A 792 -22.26 29.52 -10.00
C TYR A 792 -23.38 30.55 -10.09
N LYS A 793 -24.47 30.35 -9.35
CA LYS A 793 -25.64 31.26 -9.33
C LYS A 793 -25.27 32.71 -9.03
N ARG A 794 -24.21 32.93 -8.26
CA ARG A 794 -23.72 34.27 -7.90
C ARG A 794 -22.84 34.93 -8.97
N LYS A 795 -22.77 34.36 -10.19
CA LYS A 795 -22.11 34.90 -11.40
C LYS A 795 -20.59 35.09 -11.29
N GLY A 796 -19.93 34.34 -10.40
CA GLY A 796 -18.47 34.22 -10.36
C GLY A 796 -17.95 33.50 -11.59
N ARG A 797 -16.78 33.92 -12.10
CA ARG A 797 -16.20 33.37 -13.33
C ARG A 797 -15.56 32.02 -13.05
N GLU A 798 -16.00 30.99 -13.75
CA GLU A 798 -15.61 29.59 -13.59
C GLU A 798 -14.10 29.38 -13.77
N ASN A 799 -13.50 30.04 -14.77
CA ASN A 799 -12.05 29.94 -15.04
C ASN A 799 -11.16 30.39 -13.88
N TYR A 800 -11.70 31.11 -12.87
CA TYR A 800 -10.92 31.48 -11.70
C TYR A 800 -10.49 30.24 -10.91
N PHE A 801 -11.28 29.16 -10.90
CA PHE A 801 -10.90 27.90 -10.25
C PHE A 801 -9.72 27.19 -10.92
N LYS A 802 -9.40 27.54 -12.19
CA LYS A 802 -8.26 27.00 -12.94
C LYS A 802 -7.04 27.92 -12.84
N ASP A 803 -7.19 29.18 -13.22
CA ASP A 803 -6.06 30.08 -13.45
C ASP A 803 -5.75 31.00 -12.26
N LYS A 804 -6.73 31.20 -11.37
CA LYS A 804 -6.70 32.24 -10.33
C LYS A 804 -7.40 31.78 -9.05
N LEU A 805 -7.10 30.55 -8.59
CA LEU A 805 -7.80 29.92 -7.47
C LEU A 805 -7.85 30.84 -6.24
N CYS A 806 -6.73 31.49 -5.90
CA CYS A 806 -6.66 32.39 -4.76
C CYS A 806 -7.50 33.68 -4.89
N LYS A 807 -8.04 33.97 -6.08
CA LYS A 807 -8.94 35.11 -6.35
C LYS A 807 -10.41 34.73 -6.37
N ILE A 808 -10.78 33.47 -6.12
CA ILE A 808 -12.19 33.13 -5.91
C ILE A 808 -12.71 33.89 -4.68
N GLY A 809 -14.00 34.19 -4.70
CA GLY A 809 -14.66 35.05 -3.71
C GLY A 809 -16.15 34.79 -3.68
N LYS A 810 -16.89 35.52 -2.84
CA LYS A 810 -18.33 35.33 -2.58
C LYS A 810 -19.27 35.21 -3.80
N TYR A 811 -18.84 35.56 -5.01
CA TYR A 811 -19.60 35.37 -6.25
C TYR A 811 -19.48 33.97 -6.86
N HIS A 812 -18.54 33.14 -6.40
CA HIS A 812 -18.28 31.80 -6.91
C HIS A 812 -19.01 30.75 -6.04
N SER A 813 -20.33 30.87 -5.96
CA SER A 813 -21.14 30.02 -5.07
C SER A 813 -22.57 29.86 -5.59
N ASN A 814 -23.22 28.79 -5.14
CA ASN A 814 -24.61 28.44 -5.43
C ASN A 814 -25.57 28.63 -4.23
N ARG A 815 -25.14 29.38 -3.21
CA ARG A 815 -25.96 29.72 -2.06
C ARG A 815 -27.11 30.67 -2.36
N ASP A 816 -28.10 30.69 -1.47
CA ASP A 816 -29.12 31.72 -1.40
C ASP A 816 -28.50 33.05 -0.90
N PRO A 817 -28.56 34.13 -1.70
CA PRO A 817 -27.98 35.42 -1.31
C PRO A 817 -28.76 36.20 -0.26
N PHE A 818 -30.03 35.88 -0.03
CA PHE A 818 -30.85 36.52 1.00
C PHE A 818 -30.52 35.96 2.37
N GLU A 819 -30.25 34.65 2.43
CA GLU A 819 -29.89 33.96 3.65
C GLU A 819 -28.39 34.07 3.98
N SER A 820 -27.51 34.11 2.96
CA SER A 820 -26.07 34.13 3.18
C SER A 820 -25.33 35.12 2.28
N LYS A 821 -24.58 36.05 2.89
CA LYS A 821 -23.73 37.01 2.16
C LYS A 821 -22.37 36.43 1.74
N GLY A 822 -21.96 35.27 2.28
CA GLY A 822 -20.69 34.60 1.99
C GLY A 822 -20.40 33.48 2.99
N PRO A 823 -19.26 32.77 2.85
CA PRO A 823 -18.96 31.59 3.68
C PRO A 823 -18.96 31.82 5.20
N CYS A 824 -18.47 32.96 5.66
CA CYS A 824 -18.43 33.30 7.09
C CYS A 824 -19.62 34.19 7.52
N TYR A 825 -20.69 34.27 6.73
CA TYR A 825 -21.82 35.15 7.07
C TYR A 825 -22.57 34.64 8.30
N GLY A 826 -22.84 35.56 9.25
CA GLY A 826 -23.50 35.21 10.51
C GLY A 826 -22.62 34.37 11.45
N LYS A 827 -21.33 34.26 11.16
CA LYS A 827 -20.37 33.49 11.96
C LYS A 827 -19.45 34.43 12.73
N ASP A 828 -19.20 34.10 13.99
CA ASP A 828 -18.26 34.76 14.91
C ASP A 828 -18.37 36.30 15.02
N GLY A 829 -19.59 36.83 15.17
CA GLY A 829 -19.81 38.29 15.23
C GLY A 829 -19.08 39.00 16.38
N ASN A 830 -18.76 38.27 17.45
CA ASN A 830 -18.10 38.79 18.66
C ASN A 830 -16.61 38.40 18.75
N LYS A 831 -16.04 37.75 17.72
CA LYS A 831 -14.63 37.28 17.69
C LYS A 831 -14.24 36.34 18.83
N LEU A 832 -15.12 35.41 19.17
CA LEU A 832 -14.95 34.43 20.23
C LEU A 832 -14.12 33.21 19.81
N SER A 833 -14.01 32.92 18.50
CA SER A 833 -13.40 31.66 18.00
C SER A 833 -11.98 31.39 18.47
N PHE A 834 -11.18 32.45 18.68
CA PHE A 834 -9.78 32.36 19.10
C PHE A 834 -9.50 33.21 20.35
N GLN A 835 -10.54 33.66 21.06
CA GLN A 835 -10.37 34.44 22.28
C GLN A 835 -10.03 33.51 23.47
N ILE A 836 -8.90 33.80 24.13
CA ILE A 836 -8.51 33.06 25.34
C ILE A 836 -9.56 33.29 26.44
N GLY A 837 -10.05 32.19 27.00
CA GLY A 837 -11.08 32.20 28.04
C GLY A 837 -12.52 32.14 27.52
N THR A 838 -12.73 31.97 26.21
CA THR A 838 -14.04 31.56 25.68
C THR A 838 -14.39 30.16 26.19
N ASP A 839 -15.62 30.00 26.67
CA ASP A 839 -16.10 28.73 27.21
C ASP A 839 -16.29 27.68 26.10
N TRP A 840 -15.85 26.46 26.39
CA TRP A 840 -16.10 25.29 25.55
C TRP A 840 -17.42 24.67 25.96
N LYS A 841 -18.39 24.67 25.04
CA LYS A 841 -19.76 24.30 25.35
C LYS A 841 -20.00 22.80 25.24
N GLY A 842 -20.80 22.26 26.16
CA GLY A 842 -21.17 20.85 26.21
C GLY A 842 -22.43 20.52 25.40
N ALA A 843 -22.82 19.25 25.42
CA ALA A 843 -23.92 18.73 24.60
C ALA A 843 -25.29 19.38 24.84
N GLU A 844 -25.63 19.70 26.09
CA GLU A 844 -26.91 20.36 26.41
C GLU A 844 -26.96 21.80 25.87
N GLU A 845 -25.83 22.49 25.87
CA GLU A 845 -25.71 23.89 25.46
C GLU A 845 -25.71 24.02 23.93
N GLU A 846 -25.11 23.05 23.22
CA GLU A 846 -24.94 23.07 21.76
C GLU A 846 -25.86 22.14 20.99
N LYS A 847 -26.75 21.43 21.69
CA LYS A 847 -27.62 20.39 21.13
C LYS A 847 -26.80 19.34 20.38
N MET A 848 -26.08 18.51 21.12
CA MET A 848 -25.33 17.38 20.58
C MET A 848 -25.80 16.09 21.22
N ILE A 849 -25.79 14.98 20.47
CA ILE A 849 -26.05 13.66 21.07
C ILE A 849 -24.85 13.18 21.92
N TYR A 850 -23.69 13.78 21.71
CA TYR A 850 -22.42 13.38 22.31
C TYR A 850 -22.16 14.12 23.63
N ASN A 851 -22.74 13.63 24.74
CA ASN A 851 -22.57 14.19 26.10
C ASN A 851 -21.14 14.12 26.66
N ASP A 852 -20.24 13.47 25.93
CA ASP A 852 -18.86 13.17 26.26
C ASP A 852 -17.85 14.03 25.48
N VAL A 853 -18.32 15.08 24.80
CA VAL A 853 -17.54 15.95 23.92
C VAL A 853 -17.86 17.42 24.19
N TYR A 854 -16.84 18.27 24.08
CA TYR A 854 -16.98 19.72 24.16
C TYR A 854 -16.64 20.36 22.81
N LEU A 855 -17.50 21.25 22.33
CA LEU A 855 -17.39 21.84 21.00
C LEU A 855 -16.30 22.94 20.99
N PRO A 856 -15.28 22.84 20.10
CA PRO A 856 -14.31 23.92 19.94
C PRO A 856 -15.00 25.21 19.43
N PRO A 857 -14.74 26.39 20.02
CA PRO A 857 -15.29 27.68 19.54
C PRO A 857 -14.95 27.98 18.07
N ARG A 858 -13.82 27.46 17.57
CA ARG A 858 -13.46 27.50 16.15
C ARG A 858 -14.47 26.74 15.27
N ARG A 859 -14.87 25.52 15.67
CA ARG A 859 -15.83 24.69 14.92
C ARG A 859 -17.24 25.30 14.98
N GLU A 860 -17.65 25.83 16.13
CA GLU A 860 -18.94 26.51 16.33
C GLU A 860 -19.15 27.60 15.29
N HIS A 861 -18.09 28.35 15.00
CA HIS A 861 -18.18 29.49 14.09
C HIS A 861 -17.59 29.23 12.71
N MET A 862 -17.28 27.99 12.31
CA MET A 862 -16.66 27.66 11.01
C MET A 862 -17.36 28.32 9.78
N CYS A 863 -16.59 28.71 8.75
CA CYS A 863 -17.08 29.41 7.55
C CYS A 863 -17.83 28.48 6.57
N THR A 864 -18.97 27.94 7.00
CA THR A 864 -19.82 26.99 6.26
C THR A 864 -21.16 27.58 5.80
N SER A 865 -21.40 28.87 6.02
CA SER A 865 -22.71 29.51 5.74
C SER A 865 -23.15 29.37 4.27
N ASN A 866 -22.22 29.34 3.30
CA ASN A 866 -22.61 29.10 1.92
C ASN A 866 -23.07 27.65 1.65
N LEU A 867 -22.58 26.68 2.43
CA LEU A 867 -22.98 25.27 2.37
C LEU A 867 -24.33 25.06 3.05
N GLU A 868 -24.53 25.68 4.21
CA GLU A 868 -25.80 25.72 4.97
C GLU A 868 -26.98 26.21 4.11
N HIS A 869 -26.69 27.13 3.19
CA HIS A 869 -27.69 27.82 2.38
C HIS A 869 -27.58 27.51 0.87
N LEU A 870 -27.08 26.33 0.49
CA LEU A 870 -27.07 25.90 -0.91
C LEU A 870 -28.48 25.79 -1.50
N VAL A 871 -28.69 26.35 -2.69
CA VAL A 871 -29.96 26.23 -3.42
C VAL A 871 -29.93 24.97 -4.28
N THR A 872 -30.33 23.84 -3.68
CA THR A 872 -30.24 22.48 -4.24
C THR A 872 -31.41 22.05 -5.14
N ASP A 873 -32.49 22.84 -5.16
CA ASP A 873 -33.73 22.61 -5.91
C ASP A 873 -33.78 23.35 -7.26
N ASN A 874 -32.70 24.02 -7.65
CA ASN A 874 -32.60 24.74 -8.92
C ASN A 874 -31.18 24.64 -9.50
N LYS A 875 -31.05 24.75 -10.82
CA LYS A 875 -29.79 24.66 -11.59
C LYS A 875 -28.68 25.51 -10.99
N PRO A 876 -27.46 24.98 -10.79
CA PRO A 876 -26.97 23.72 -11.36
C PRO A 876 -27.12 22.48 -10.47
N LEU A 877 -27.54 22.64 -9.20
CA LEU A 877 -27.48 21.55 -8.21
C LEU A 877 -28.69 20.60 -8.25
N ASP A 878 -29.75 20.96 -8.98
CA ASP A 878 -30.94 20.12 -9.15
C ASP A 878 -30.76 18.93 -10.11
N GLY A 879 -29.69 18.96 -10.91
CA GLY A 879 -29.36 17.97 -11.94
C GLY A 879 -30.08 18.16 -13.28
N THR A 880 -30.83 19.25 -13.50
CA THR A 880 -31.70 19.44 -14.69
C THR A 880 -31.03 20.23 -15.83
N ASP A 881 -29.75 20.59 -15.71
CA ASP A 881 -29.02 21.42 -16.68
C ASP A 881 -28.59 20.65 -17.95
N GLY A 882 -28.84 19.35 -18.03
CA GLY A 882 -28.48 18.50 -19.19
C GLY A 882 -27.02 18.02 -19.20
N ASN A 883 -26.13 18.63 -18.40
CA ASN A 883 -24.78 18.11 -18.14
C ASN A 883 -24.74 17.34 -16.82
N PRO A 884 -24.58 16.00 -16.83
CA PRO A 884 -24.68 15.17 -15.64
C PRO A 884 -23.50 15.33 -14.66
N LYS A 885 -22.37 15.92 -15.08
CA LYS A 885 -21.21 16.21 -14.20
C LYS A 885 -21.33 17.55 -13.48
N LEU A 886 -22.29 18.38 -13.87
CA LEU A 886 -22.34 19.78 -13.44
C LEU A 886 -22.64 19.93 -11.94
N VAL A 887 -23.44 19.04 -11.35
CA VAL A 887 -23.72 19.03 -9.92
C VAL A 887 -22.41 18.87 -9.14
N ASN A 888 -21.63 17.84 -9.47
CA ASN A 888 -20.34 17.55 -8.84
C ASN A 888 -19.34 18.73 -9.02
N ASN A 889 -19.19 19.22 -10.25
CA ASN A 889 -18.28 20.32 -10.57
C ASN A 889 -18.62 21.60 -9.80
N SER A 890 -19.90 21.96 -9.74
CA SER A 890 -20.37 23.19 -9.07
C SER A 890 -20.27 23.05 -7.55
N PHE A 891 -20.65 21.90 -7.01
CA PHE A 891 -20.56 21.60 -5.58
C PHE A 891 -19.12 21.67 -5.07
N LEU A 892 -18.15 21.11 -5.81
CA LEU A 892 -16.74 21.25 -5.45
C LEU A 892 -16.36 22.74 -5.29
N GLY A 893 -16.77 23.60 -6.22
CA GLY A 893 -16.48 25.04 -6.14
C GLY A 893 -17.01 25.71 -4.87
N ASP A 894 -18.20 25.34 -4.40
CA ASP A 894 -18.77 25.81 -3.13
C ASP A 894 -17.95 25.31 -1.91
N VAL A 895 -17.47 24.07 -1.94
CA VAL A 895 -16.58 23.52 -0.88
C VAL A 895 -15.23 24.24 -0.88
N LEU A 896 -14.61 24.45 -2.05
CA LEU A 896 -13.35 25.19 -2.17
C LEU A 896 -13.46 26.63 -1.65
N LEU A 897 -14.61 27.27 -1.88
CA LEU A 897 -14.87 28.61 -1.38
C LEU A 897 -14.92 28.64 0.15
N SER A 898 -15.63 27.68 0.77
CA SER A 898 -15.73 27.54 2.23
C SER A 898 -14.35 27.33 2.86
N ALA A 899 -13.58 26.38 2.30
CA ALA A 899 -12.24 26.04 2.78
C ALA A 899 -11.28 27.25 2.72
N LYS A 900 -11.27 27.98 1.60
CA LYS A 900 -10.44 29.18 1.45
C LYS A 900 -10.76 30.24 2.52
N TYR A 901 -12.05 30.54 2.69
CA TYR A 901 -12.49 31.59 3.62
C TYR A 901 -12.28 31.19 5.08
N GLU A 902 -12.45 29.91 5.42
CA GLU A 902 -12.12 29.38 6.74
C GLU A 902 -10.64 29.58 7.06
N ALA A 903 -9.74 29.16 6.16
CA ALA A 903 -8.30 29.37 6.35
C ALA A 903 -7.92 30.86 6.44
N GLN A 904 -8.59 31.72 5.67
CA GLN A 904 -8.38 33.16 5.71
C GLN A 904 -8.79 33.76 7.04
N ARG A 905 -10.00 33.47 7.51
CA ARG A 905 -10.50 33.99 8.78
C ARG A 905 -9.68 33.47 9.96
N THR A 906 -9.34 32.19 9.96
CA THR A 906 -8.46 31.61 10.99
C THR A 906 -7.12 32.34 11.07
N LYS A 907 -6.53 32.76 9.94
CA LYS A 907 -5.29 33.56 9.97
C LYS A 907 -5.52 35.01 10.44
N GLU A 908 -6.65 35.61 10.10
CA GLU A 908 -6.96 37.01 10.39
C GLU A 908 -7.41 37.25 11.84
N ASP A 909 -8.11 36.29 12.45
CA ASP A 909 -8.71 36.43 13.78
C ASP A 909 -7.88 35.80 14.90
N TYR A 910 -6.82 35.05 14.59
CA TYR A 910 -5.95 34.44 15.61
C TYR A 910 -4.99 35.45 16.24
N GLU A 911 -4.89 35.46 17.57
CA GLU A 911 -3.95 36.32 18.31
C GLU A 911 -3.09 35.50 19.30
N PRO A 912 -1.76 35.75 19.40
CA PRO A 912 -1.02 36.73 18.61
C PRO A 912 -0.80 36.26 17.17
N VAL A 913 -0.92 37.17 16.19
CA VAL A 913 -0.69 36.86 14.75
C VAL A 913 0.71 36.31 14.46
N SER A 914 1.67 36.56 15.35
CA SER A 914 3.05 36.03 15.26
C SER A 914 3.17 34.53 15.54
N ASP A 915 2.16 33.90 16.14
CA ASP A 915 2.16 32.46 16.43
C ASP A 915 1.71 31.65 15.20
N GLU A 916 2.60 31.59 14.21
CA GLU A 916 2.34 30.89 12.96
C GLU A 916 2.06 29.39 13.19
N GLN A 917 2.65 28.77 14.23
CA GLN A 917 2.45 27.34 14.51
C GLN A 917 1.03 27.04 14.99
N SER A 918 0.50 27.85 15.92
CA SER A 918 -0.88 27.73 16.39
C SER A 918 -1.89 27.98 15.27
N ILE A 919 -1.67 29.02 14.45
CA ILE A 919 -2.51 29.29 13.27
C ILE A 919 -2.54 28.06 12.35
N CYS A 920 -1.38 27.47 12.09
CA CYS A 920 -1.27 26.28 11.25
C CYS A 920 -1.95 25.04 11.85
N ARG A 921 -1.94 24.84 13.17
CA ARG A 921 -2.74 23.78 13.84
C ARG A 921 -4.24 24.03 13.66
N ALA A 922 -4.72 25.25 13.92
CA ALA A 922 -6.14 25.60 13.76
C ALA A 922 -6.65 25.41 12.32
N VAL A 923 -5.83 25.76 11.32
CA VAL A 923 -6.18 25.55 9.90
C VAL A 923 -6.27 24.06 9.56
N ARG A 924 -5.41 23.21 10.13
CA ARG A 924 -5.48 21.75 9.96
C ARG A 924 -6.71 21.13 10.62
N TYR A 925 -7.04 21.54 11.84
CA TYR A 925 -8.29 21.09 12.48
C TYR A 925 -9.51 21.51 11.66
N SER A 926 -9.49 22.71 11.08
CA SER A 926 -10.57 23.19 10.20
C SER A 926 -10.67 22.39 8.89
N PHE A 927 -9.55 22.02 8.27
CA PHE A 927 -9.56 21.13 7.12
C PHE A 927 -10.21 19.78 7.45
N ALA A 928 -9.88 19.25 8.63
CA ALA A 928 -10.34 17.95 9.10
C ALA A 928 -11.82 17.96 9.51
N ASP A 929 -12.30 19.04 10.14
CA ASP A 929 -13.72 19.21 10.45
C ASP A 929 -14.57 19.41 9.19
N LEU A 930 -14.04 20.14 8.19
CA LEU A 930 -14.72 20.25 6.88
C LEU A 930 -14.88 18.87 6.25
N ALA A 931 -13.88 18.00 6.39
CA ALA A 931 -13.93 16.63 5.92
C ALA A 931 -15.04 15.82 6.63
N ASP A 932 -15.20 16.00 7.94
CA ASP A 932 -16.20 15.27 8.72
C ASP A 932 -17.63 15.76 8.42
N ILE A 933 -17.81 17.07 8.22
CA ILE A 933 -19.06 17.66 7.71
C ILE A 933 -19.41 17.07 6.35
N ILE A 934 -18.46 17.06 5.40
CA ILE A 934 -18.71 16.56 4.05
C ILE A 934 -18.97 15.06 4.01
N ARG A 935 -18.29 14.27 4.86
CA ARG A 935 -18.51 12.81 4.95
C ARG A 935 -19.77 12.41 5.72
N GLY A 936 -20.30 13.31 6.54
CA GLY A 936 -21.52 13.06 7.33
C GLY A 936 -21.23 12.33 8.63
N ARG A 937 -20.10 12.66 9.27
CA ARG A 937 -19.67 12.07 10.56
C ARG A 937 -19.24 13.13 11.58
N ASP A 938 -19.57 14.40 11.32
CA ASP A 938 -19.37 15.49 12.26
C ASP A 938 -20.25 15.29 13.50
N MET A 939 -19.70 15.54 14.69
CA MET A 939 -20.38 15.30 15.96
C MET A 939 -21.32 16.44 16.39
N TRP A 940 -21.35 17.58 15.69
CA TRP A 940 -22.26 18.68 16.03
C TRP A 940 -23.63 18.50 15.34
N ASP A 941 -24.39 17.49 15.77
CA ASP A 941 -25.45 16.88 14.95
C ASP A 941 -26.88 17.44 15.14
N GLU A 942 -27.23 18.02 16.29
CA GLU A 942 -28.60 18.52 16.53
C GLU A 942 -28.78 20.04 16.39
N ASN A 943 -27.71 20.76 16.02
CA ASN A 943 -27.82 22.18 15.72
C ASN A 943 -28.62 22.41 14.42
N ASP A 944 -29.61 23.30 14.45
CA ASP A 944 -30.49 23.61 13.32
C ASP A 944 -29.70 24.00 12.03
N GLY A 945 -28.56 24.67 12.18
CA GLY A 945 -27.67 25.03 11.08
C GLY A 945 -26.93 23.83 10.50
N GLU A 946 -26.41 22.94 11.34
CA GLU A 946 -25.72 21.74 10.87
C GLU A 946 -26.70 20.72 10.27
N GLN A 947 -27.87 20.51 10.87
CA GLN A 947 -28.93 19.69 10.27
C GLN A 947 -29.31 20.19 8.88
N ARG A 948 -29.41 21.52 8.70
CA ARG A 948 -29.64 22.12 7.39
C ARG A 948 -28.49 21.82 6.43
N THR A 949 -27.24 21.95 6.86
CA THR A 949 -26.07 21.57 6.05
C THR A 949 -26.16 20.12 5.61
N GLN A 950 -26.39 19.18 6.53
CA GLN A 950 -26.47 17.76 6.24
C GLN A 950 -27.59 17.44 5.24
N LEU A 951 -28.80 18.00 5.43
CA LEU A 951 -29.91 17.83 4.47
C LEU A 951 -29.56 18.34 3.06
N ARG A 952 -28.84 19.46 2.95
CA ARG A 952 -28.38 19.98 1.65
C ARG A 952 -27.32 19.07 1.03
N LEU A 953 -26.37 18.58 1.83
CA LEU A 953 -25.34 17.65 1.37
C LEU A 953 -25.96 16.33 0.90
N GLU A 954 -26.86 15.73 1.69
CA GLU A 954 -27.64 14.54 1.31
C GLU A 954 -28.35 14.74 -0.02
N THR A 955 -29.00 15.89 -0.20
CA THR A 955 -29.65 16.24 -1.47
C THR A 955 -28.64 16.26 -2.61
N VAL A 956 -27.51 16.96 -2.47
CA VAL A 956 -26.48 17.05 -3.51
C VAL A 956 -25.91 15.67 -3.85
N PHE A 957 -25.58 14.85 -2.85
CA PHE A 957 -25.03 13.51 -3.07
C PHE A 957 -26.06 12.56 -3.70
N GLY A 958 -27.34 12.67 -3.33
CA GLY A 958 -28.42 11.97 -4.03
C GLY A 958 -28.51 12.35 -5.51
N LYS A 959 -28.25 13.62 -5.85
CA LYS A 959 -28.15 14.08 -7.25
C LYS A 959 -26.91 13.56 -7.96
N ILE A 960 -25.75 13.52 -7.28
CA ILE A 960 -24.52 12.92 -7.82
C ILE A 960 -24.73 11.44 -8.11
N LYS A 961 -25.27 10.67 -7.16
CA LYS A 961 -25.58 9.23 -7.32
C LYS A 961 -26.55 9.00 -8.49
N LYS A 962 -27.57 9.84 -8.63
CA LYS A 962 -28.63 9.69 -9.64
C LYS A 962 -28.17 10.05 -11.05
N TYR A 963 -27.39 11.12 -11.22
CA TYR A 963 -27.11 11.68 -12.54
C TYR A 963 -25.68 11.41 -13.05
N MET A 964 -24.68 11.27 -12.18
CA MET A 964 -23.29 11.29 -12.61
C MET A 964 -22.89 10.00 -13.36
N PRO A 965 -22.31 10.07 -14.57
CA PRO A 965 -21.96 8.87 -15.34
C PRO A 965 -20.85 8.08 -14.64
N GLY A 966 -20.99 6.75 -14.60
CA GLY A 966 -20.05 5.86 -13.91
C GLY A 966 -20.33 5.67 -12.41
N ILE A 967 -21.18 6.51 -11.81
CA ILE A 967 -21.75 6.30 -10.46
C ILE A 967 -23.22 5.89 -10.57
N LYS A 968 -23.95 6.52 -11.49
CA LYS A 968 -25.30 6.10 -11.88
C LYS A 968 -25.26 4.62 -12.26
N GLU A 969 -26.10 3.81 -11.60
CA GLU A 969 -26.23 2.35 -11.80
C GLU A 969 -24.99 1.52 -11.42
N ASN A 970 -24.01 2.10 -10.71
CA ASN A 970 -22.87 1.33 -10.21
C ASN A 970 -23.30 0.38 -9.09
N PRO A 971 -23.15 -0.96 -9.26
CA PRO A 971 -23.64 -1.94 -8.30
C PRO A 971 -22.93 -1.85 -6.93
N LYS A 972 -21.76 -1.20 -6.85
CA LYS A 972 -20.97 -1.04 -5.62
C LYS A 972 -21.51 0.05 -4.68
N TYR A 973 -22.48 0.85 -5.15
CA TYR A 973 -23.22 1.82 -4.34
C TYR A 973 -24.71 1.45 -4.19
N THR A 974 -25.10 0.22 -4.53
CA THR A 974 -26.51 -0.20 -4.45
C THR A 974 -27.03 -0.22 -3.01
N ASP A 975 -26.16 -0.59 -2.06
CA ASP A 975 -26.48 -0.64 -0.63
C ASP A 975 -26.18 0.67 0.11
N ASP A 976 -25.65 1.68 -0.57
CA ASP A 976 -25.33 3.00 -0.01
C ASP A 976 -26.55 3.92 -0.11
N GLU A 977 -27.53 3.72 0.76
CA GLU A 977 -28.73 4.55 0.86
C GLU A 977 -28.48 5.87 1.60
N SER A 978 -29.44 6.81 1.54
CA SER A 978 -29.35 8.10 2.25
C SER A 978 -28.93 7.87 3.72
N PRO A 979 -27.86 8.52 4.21
CA PRO A 979 -27.26 9.76 3.71
C PRO A 979 -26.05 9.59 2.76
N TYR A 980 -25.91 8.45 2.08
CA TYR A 980 -24.87 8.15 1.08
C TYR A 980 -23.45 8.20 1.63
N THR A 981 -23.22 7.65 2.83
CA THR A 981 -21.96 7.79 3.56
C THR A 981 -20.76 7.25 2.77
N LYS A 982 -20.89 6.11 2.08
CA LYS A 982 -19.78 5.55 1.29
C LYS A 982 -19.42 6.47 0.12
N LEU A 983 -20.43 6.97 -0.61
CA LEU A 983 -20.22 7.90 -1.72
C LEU A 983 -19.59 9.23 -1.24
N ARG A 984 -20.00 9.72 -0.06
CA ARG A 984 -19.46 10.95 0.54
C ARG A 984 -18.00 10.80 0.95
N GLU A 985 -17.64 9.67 1.57
CA GLU A 985 -16.25 9.30 1.89
C GLU A 985 -15.38 9.22 0.63
N ASP A 986 -15.86 8.52 -0.39
CA ASP A 986 -15.12 8.35 -1.65
C ASP A 986 -14.97 9.68 -2.39
N TRP A 987 -15.99 10.54 -2.33
CA TRP A 987 -15.94 11.89 -2.91
C TRP A 987 -14.96 12.79 -2.19
N TRP A 988 -14.91 12.75 -0.86
CA TRP A 988 -13.93 13.52 -0.08
C TRP A 988 -12.52 13.10 -0.47
N GLU A 989 -12.23 11.80 -0.51
CA GLU A 989 -10.89 11.31 -0.89
C GLU A 989 -10.51 11.73 -2.32
N ALA A 990 -11.47 11.76 -3.25
CA ALA A 990 -11.24 12.24 -4.62
C ALA A 990 -10.89 13.74 -4.71
N ASN A 991 -11.36 14.57 -3.76
CA ASN A 991 -11.35 16.02 -3.88
C ASN A 991 -10.53 16.76 -2.81
N ARG A 992 -10.15 16.11 -1.71
CA ARG A 992 -9.47 16.71 -0.54
C ARG A 992 -8.18 17.46 -0.88
N ALA A 993 -7.39 16.98 -1.83
CA ALA A 993 -6.18 17.67 -2.28
C ALA A 993 -6.49 19.04 -2.89
N LYS A 994 -7.61 19.16 -3.62
CA LYS A 994 -8.05 20.43 -4.19
C LYS A 994 -8.61 21.37 -3.12
N VAL A 995 -9.28 20.81 -2.10
CA VAL A 995 -9.75 21.55 -0.92
C VAL A 995 -8.57 22.18 -0.17
N TRP A 996 -7.51 21.40 0.11
CA TRP A 996 -6.29 21.92 0.72
C TRP A 996 -5.59 22.97 -0.15
N GLU A 997 -5.54 22.79 -1.47
CA GLU A 997 -5.01 23.80 -2.41
C GLU A 997 -5.73 25.16 -2.29
N ALA A 998 -7.04 25.16 -2.03
CA ALA A 998 -7.80 26.38 -1.79
C ALA A 998 -7.47 27.03 -0.43
N MET A 999 -7.26 26.22 0.62
CA MET A 999 -6.82 26.72 1.95
C MET A 999 -5.43 27.35 1.89
N LYS A 1000 -4.51 26.75 1.09
CA LYS A 1000 -3.14 27.26 0.87
C LYS A 1000 -3.09 28.71 0.39
N CYS A 1001 -4.11 29.17 -0.33
CA CYS A 1001 -4.19 30.56 -0.77
C CYS A 1001 -4.17 31.58 0.38
N ALA A 1002 -4.72 31.22 1.55
CA ALA A 1002 -4.78 32.11 2.71
C ALA A 1002 -3.54 32.00 3.60
N ILE A 1003 -3.05 30.78 3.81
CA ILE A 1003 -1.90 30.49 4.69
C ILE A 1003 -0.56 30.75 4.03
N LYS A 1004 -0.53 31.18 2.77
CA LYS A 1004 0.71 31.59 2.11
C LYS A 1004 1.48 32.60 2.95
N GLY A 1005 2.76 32.32 3.17
CA GLY A 1005 3.68 33.13 3.97
C GLY A 1005 3.77 32.75 5.46
N LEU A 1006 2.98 31.78 5.93
CA LEU A 1006 3.18 31.17 7.25
C LEU A 1006 4.29 30.12 7.15
N ASN A 1007 5.48 30.50 7.61
CA ASN A 1007 6.73 29.79 7.45
C ASN A 1007 6.97 28.87 8.64
N VAL A 1008 6.33 27.69 8.62
CA VAL A 1008 6.52 26.66 9.65
C VAL A 1008 7.41 25.55 9.11
N THR A 1009 8.29 25.03 9.97
CA THR A 1009 9.15 23.88 9.65
C THR A 1009 8.29 22.63 9.44
N SER A 1010 8.38 22.00 8.27
CA SER A 1010 7.76 20.71 7.97
C SER A 1010 8.45 19.57 8.71
N SER A 1011 7.81 18.39 8.71
CA SER A 1011 8.32 17.17 9.34
C SER A 1011 9.68 16.69 8.80
N ASP A 1012 10.09 17.13 7.60
CA ASP A 1012 11.40 16.86 7.02
C ASP A 1012 12.47 17.92 7.36
N GLY A 1013 12.16 18.84 8.29
CA GLY A 1013 13.07 19.86 8.78
C GLY A 1013 13.23 21.08 7.87
N LYS A 1014 12.40 21.22 6.83
CA LYS A 1014 12.48 22.35 5.89
C LYS A 1014 11.44 23.42 6.20
N LEU A 1015 11.77 24.67 5.90
CA LEU A 1015 10.81 25.76 6.03
C LEU A 1015 9.81 25.71 4.86
N SER A 1016 8.52 25.75 5.17
CA SER A 1016 7.43 25.77 4.18
C SER A 1016 6.55 26.99 4.41
N ASP A 1017 6.27 27.74 3.33
CA ASP A 1017 5.42 28.93 3.34
C ASP A 1017 3.90 28.62 3.40
N HIS A 1018 3.54 27.36 3.69
CA HIS A 1018 2.17 26.88 3.77
C HIS A 1018 2.02 25.90 4.96
N CYS A 1019 2.44 26.33 6.15
CA CYS A 1019 2.23 25.57 7.39
C CYS A 1019 2.94 24.21 7.45
N GLY A 1020 4.01 23.98 6.68
CA GLY A 1020 4.65 22.67 6.60
C GLY A 1020 4.09 21.74 5.50
N TYR A 1021 3.08 22.18 4.73
CA TYR A 1021 2.34 21.35 3.76
C TYR A 1021 2.37 21.92 2.34
N SER A 1022 3.56 22.24 1.84
CA SER A 1022 3.73 22.75 0.48
C SER A 1022 3.37 21.71 -0.60
N ASP A 1023 3.64 20.42 -0.35
CA ASP A 1023 3.67 19.36 -1.36
C ASP A 1023 2.70 18.18 -1.15
N HIS A 1024 2.00 18.10 -0.01
CA HIS A 1024 0.99 17.07 0.33
C HIS A 1024 -0.14 17.64 1.21
N THR A 1025 -1.22 16.86 1.42
CA THR A 1025 -2.33 17.23 2.33
C THR A 1025 -2.06 16.80 3.78
N PRO A 1026 -2.50 17.56 4.80
CA PRO A 1026 -2.47 17.12 6.19
C PRO A 1026 -3.23 15.81 6.40
N LEU A 1027 -2.78 14.98 7.35
CA LEU A 1027 -3.42 13.70 7.70
C LEU A 1027 -4.55 13.84 8.73
N ASP A 1028 -4.80 15.04 9.25
CA ASP A 1028 -5.75 15.31 10.33
C ASP A 1028 -7.18 14.83 10.02
N ASP A 1029 -7.62 14.89 8.76
CA ASP A 1029 -8.94 14.41 8.34
C ASP A 1029 -9.12 12.88 8.46
N TYR A 1030 -8.06 12.13 8.74
CA TYR A 1030 -8.12 10.70 9.04
C TYR A 1030 -7.88 10.37 10.52
N ILE A 1031 -7.69 11.38 11.36
CA ILE A 1031 -7.73 11.24 12.82
C ILE A 1031 -9.19 11.42 13.28
N PRO A 1032 -9.75 10.51 14.11
CA PRO A 1032 -11.10 10.63 14.64
C PRO A 1032 -11.34 11.97 15.32
N GLN A 1033 -12.51 12.58 15.07
CA GLN A 1033 -12.81 13.94 15.50
C GLN A 1033 -12.72 14.13 17.03
N LYS A 1034 -13.18 13.15 17.83
CA LYS A 1034 -13.03 13.16 19.32
C LYS A 1034 -11.59 13.36 19.76
N LEU A 1035 -10.63 12.70 19.10
CA LEU A 1035 -9.22 12.82 19.44
C LEU A 1035 -8.64 14.18 19.05
N ARG A 1036 -9.05 14.72 17.89
CA ARG A 1036 -8.61 16.05 17.45
C ARG A 1036 -9.12 17.14 18.38
N TRP A 1037 -10.40 17.10 18.75
CA TRP A 1037 -10.98 18.08 19.67
C TRP A 1037 -10.41 17.94 21.08
N MET A 1038 -10.08 16.74 21.55
CA MET A 1038 -9.37 16.54 22.81
C MET A 1038 -7.97 17.17 22.79
N ALA A 1039 -7.22 17.02 21.69
CA ALA A 1039 -5.91 17.65 21.53
C ALA A 1039 -6.01 19.19 21.43
N GLU A 1040 -7.00 19.70 20.70
CA GLU A 1040 -7.28 21.14 20.61
C GLU A 1040 -7.69 21.70 21.99
N TRP A 1041 -8.54 20.99 22.73
CA TRP A 1041 -8.97 21.35 24.08
C TRP A 1041 -7.78 21.47 25.04
N ALA A 1042 -6.83 20.53 25.00
CA ALA A 1042 -5.64 20.56 25.84
C ALA A 1042 -4.71 21.74 25.54
N GLU A 1043 -4.56 22.10 24.25
CA GLU A 1043 -3.80 23.29 23.83
C GLU A 1043 -4.45 24.57 24.38
N TRP A 1044 -5.78 24.69 24.27
CA TRP A 1044 -6.50 25.86 24.78
C TRP A 1044 -6.52 25.94 26.30
N TYR A 1045 -6.61 24.80 26.99
CA TYR A 1045 -6.43 24.72 28.44
C TYR A 1045 -5.09 25.35 28.85
N CYS A 1046 -3.99 24.95 28.20
CA CYS A 1046 -2.67 25.48 28.51
C CYS A 1046 -2.56 26.99 28.26
N LYS A 1047 -3.22 27.52 27.23
CA LYS A 1047 -3.27 28.96 26.96
C LYS A 1047 -4.03 29.73 28.06
N VAL A 1048 -5.18 29.21 28.49
CA VAL A 1048 -5.95 29.78 29.61
C VAL A 1048 -5.16 29.69 30.91
N GLN A 1049 -4.58 28.53 31.20
CA GLN A 1049 -3.79 28.27 32.40
C GLN A 1049 -2.58 29.21 32.48
N SER A 1050 -1.84 29.39 31.39
CA SER A 1050 -0.70 30.30 31.29
C SER A 1050 -1.11 31.75 31.54
N HIS A 1051 -2.21 32.18 30.91
CA HIS A 1051 -2.74 33.54 31.08
C HIS A 1051 -3.18 33.83 32.53
N GLU A 1052 -3.88 32.89 33.18
CA GLU A 1052 -4.28 33.06 34.58
C GLU A 1052 -3.10 32.92 35.56
N TYR A 1053 -2.12 32.07 35.24
CA TYR A 1053 -0.88 31.95 36.01
C TYR A 1053 -0.07 33.26 35.98
N ASP A 1054 0.00 33.95 34.84
CA ASP A 1054 0.63 35.27 34.76
C ASP A 1054 -0.04 36.32 35.64
N LYS A 1055 -1.38 36.27 35.77
CA LYS A 1055 -2.12 37.15 36.69
C LYS A 1055 -1.84 36.79 38.15
N LEU A 1056 -1.80 35.51 38.47
CA LEU A 1056 -1.42 35.00 39.79
C LEU A 1056 -0.03 35.51 40.17
N LYS A 1057 0.96 35.28 39.30
CA LYS A 1057 2.34 35.72 39.48
C LYS A 1057 2.41 37.22 39.73
N LYS A 1058 1.80 38.05 38.88
CA LYS A 1058 1.77 39.52 39.06
C LYS A 1058 1.18 39.94 40.41
N SER A 1059 0.12 39.26 40.86
CA SER A 1059 -0.55 39.56 42.13
C SER A 1059 0.30 39.15 43.34
N CYS A 1060 1.10 38.09 43.22
CA CYS A 1060 1.95 37.57 44.28
C CYS A 1060 3.38 38.18 44.30
N VAL A 1061 3.83 38.89 43.24
CA VAL A 1061 5.21 39.43 43.10
C VAL A 1061 5.70 40.17 44.34
N VAL A 1062 4.88 41.06 44.91
CA VAL A 1062 5.30 41.88 46.07
C VAL A 1062 5.62 41.01 47.28
N CYS A 1063 4.81 39.98 47.50
CA CYS A 1063 4.97 39.05 48.62
C CYS A 1063 6.14 38.09 48.38
N MET A 1064 6.31 37.61 47.14
CA MET A 1064 7.36 36.67 46.74
C MET A 1064 8.77 37.29 46.65
N GLN A 1065 8.89 38.58 46.34
CA GLN A 1065 10.20 39.26 46.28
C GLN A 1065 10.77 39.62 47.66
N LYS A 1066 9.92 39.75 48.69
CA LYS A 1066 10.38 40.03 50.05
C LYS A 1066 10.97 38.77 50.67
N ASP A 1067 12.23 38.87 51.11
CA ASP A 1067 13.00 37.79 51.73
C ASP A 1067 13.02 36.48 50.91
N ASN A 1068 12.96 36.56 49.58
CA ASN A 1068 12.82 35.43 48.65
C ASN A 1068 11.62 34.53 48.96
N GLY A 1069 10.45 35.10 49.28
CA GLY A 1069 9.21 34.36 49.53
C GLY A 1069 9.16 33.66 50.90
N LYS A 1070 10.27 33.59 51.64
CA LYS A 1070 10.36 32.88 52.94
C LYS A 1070 9.40 33.39 54.01
N ASN A 1071 8.83 34.58 53.82
CA ASN A 1071 7.90 35.23 54.73
C ASN A 1071 6.50 35.43 54.12
N CYS A 1072 6.25 34.94 52.90
CA CYS A 1072 4.98 35.07 52.17
C CYS A 1072 3.88 34.11 52.68
N TRP A 1073 3.88 33.86 53.98
CA TRP A 1073 2.89 33.06 54.70
C TRP A 1073 2.47 33.74 56.01
N LYS A 1074 3.16 34.83 56.39
CA LYS A 1074 2.80 35.62 57.59
C LYS A 1074 1.53 36.38 57.28
N HIS A 1075 0.55 36.35 58.18
CA HIS A 1075 -0.71 37.08 58.02
C HIS A 1075 -0.52 38.62 57.87
N ASN A 1076 -0.30 39.06 56.64
CA ASN A 1076 -0.18 40.46 56.23
C ASN A 1076 -1.05 40.72 54.98
N SER A 1077 -1.23 41.99 54.61
CA SER A 1077 -2.09 42.36 53.47
C SER A 1077 -1.60 41.76 52.14
N GLU A 1078 -0.29 41.62 51.98
CA GLU A 1078 0.34 41.09 50.77
C GLU A 1078 0.10 39.57 50.60
N CYS A 1079 0.18 38.79 51.67
CA CYS A 1079 -0.19 37.36 51.70
C CYS A 1079 -1.68 37.19 51.40
N GLY A 1080 -2.53 38.05 51.96
CA GLY A 1080 -3.98 38.02 51.69
C GLY A 1080 -4.33 38.25 50.22
N VAL A 1081 -3.64 39.19 49.55
CA VAL A 1081 -3.78 39.43 48.10
C VAL A 1081 -3.33 38.21 47.30
N CYS A 1082 -2.17 37.62 47.63
CA CYS A 1082 -1.67 36.44 46.94
C CYS A 1082 -2.61 35.22 47.13
N LYS A 1083 -3.08 34.97 48.36
CA LYS A 1083 -4.07 33.93 48.64
C LYS A 1083 -5.37 34.12 47.86
N GLY A 1084 -5.88 35.34 47.78
CA GLY A 1084 -7.06 35.67 46.96
C GLY A 1084 -6.83 35.40 45.47
N ALA A 1085 -5.63 35.71 44.96
CA ALA A 1085 -5.23 35.40 43.59
C ALA A 1085 -5.13 33.89 43.34
N CYS A 1086 -4.61 33.11 44.29
CA CYS A 1086 -4.59 31.64 44.20
C CYS A 1086 -6.01 31.06 44.08
N THR A 1087 -6.96 31.53 44.90
CA THR A 1087 -8.36 31.10 44.81
C THR A 1087 -9.01 31.50 43.48
N ALA A 1088 -8.72 32.70 42.96
CA ALA A 1088 -9.24 33.16 41.67
C ALA A 1088 -8.69 32.31 40.50
N TYR A 1089 -7.39 31.99 40.53
CA TYR A 1089 -6.74 31.10 39.57
C TYR A 1089 -7.41 29.72 39.55
N GLN A 1090 -7.56 29.10 40.73
CA GLN A 1090 -8.24 27.81 40.85
C GLN A 1090 -9.67 27.88 40.31
N GLY A 1091 -10.43 28.92 40.69
CA GLY A 1091 -11.80 29.12 40.24
C GLY A 1091 -11.96 29.17 38.71
N LYS A 1092 -10.94 29.62 37.98
CA LYS A 1092 -10.92 29.65 36.51
C LYS A 1092 -10.60 28.32 35.86
N LEU A 1093 -9.89 27.42 36.55
CA LEU A 1093 -9.51 26.10 36.03
C LEU A 1093 -10.49 24.99 36.41
N LEU A 1094 -11.30 25.17 37.46
CA LEU A 1094 -12.31 24.18 37.90
C LEU A 1094 -13.26 23.70 36.79
N PRO A 1095 -13.81 24.57 35.90
CA PRO A 1095 -14.62 24.08 34.79
C PRO A 1095 -13.84 23.14 33.87
N TRP A 1096 -12.58 23.45 33.57
CA TRP A 1096 -11.72 22.62 32.73
C TRP A 1096 -11.41 21.26 33.37
N GLU A 1097 -11.24 21.20 34.70
CA GLU A 1097 -11.08 19.93 35.43
C GLU A 1097 -12.33 19.05 35.28
N TYR A 1098 -13.53 19.63 35.40
CA TYR A 1098 -14.77 18.90 35.18
C TYR A 1098 -14.88 18.36 33.74
N GLN A 1099 -14.57 19.20 32.75
CA GLN A 1099 -14.55 18.79 31.35
C GLN A 1099 -13.53 17.66 31.10
N TRP A 1100 -12.33 17.79 31.68
CA TRP A 1100 -11.28 16.78 31.60
C TRP A 1100 -11.74 15.42 32.14
N ASN A 1101 -12.42 15.39 33.28
CA ASN A 1101 -12.91 14.14 33.87
C ASN A 1101 -13.90 13.42 32.94
N VAL A 1102 -14.76 14.17 32.24
CA VAL A 1102 -15.69 13.60 31.26
C VAL A 1102 -14.95 13.06 30.03
N ILE A 1103 -14.06 13.87 29.44
CA ILE A 1103 -13.30 13.51 28.23
C ILE A 1103 -12.40 12.30 28.49
N SER A 1104 -11.63 12.33 29.58
CA SER A 1104 -10.66 11.29 29.93
C SER A 1104 -11.35 9.96 30.24
N HIS A 1105 -12.43 9.96 31.02
CA HIS A 1105 -13.19 8.76 31.33
C HIS A 1105 -13.76 8.07 30.08
N LYS A 1106 -14.30 8.87 29.14
CA LYS A 1106 -14.80 8.31 27.89
C LYS A 1106 -13.68 7.72 27.03
N TYR A 1107 -12.56 8.43 26.89
CA TYR A 1107 -11.40 7.94 26.15
C TYR A 1107 -10.96 6.57 26.67
N GLU A 1108 -10.78 6.45 27.99
CA GLU A 1108 -10.36 5.21 28.64
C GLU A 1108 -11.38 4.08 28.43
N THR A 1109 -12.68 4.39 28.48
CA THR A 1109 -13.75 3.43 28.19
C THR A 1109 -13.65 2.89 26.75
N LEU A 1110 -13.44 3.77 25.77
CA LEU A 1110 -13.33 3.35 24.37
C LEU A 1110 -12.02 2.63 24.07
N TYR A 1111 -10.94 3.03 24.73
CA TYR A 1111 -9.66 2.34 24.65
C TYR A 1111 -9.75 0.92 25.23
N GLU A 1112 -10.44 0.74 26.35
CA GLU A 1112 -10.67 -0.59 26.91
C GLU A 1112 -11.52 -1.47 25.98
N LYS A 1113 -12.53 -0.90 25.30
CA LYS A 1113 -13.27 -1.64 24.25
C LYS A 1113 -12.35 -2.11 23.12
N ALA A 1114 -11.41 -1.26 22.68
CA ALA A 1114 -10.42 -1.64 21.69
C ALA A 1114 -9.49 -2.77 22.19
N ARG A 1115 -9.08 -2.73 23.46
CA ARG A 1115 -8.29 -3.80 24.08
C ARG A 1115 -9.05 -5.12 24.21
N ILE A 1116 -10.32 -5.06 24.62
CA ILE A 1116 -11.19 -6.24 24.69
C ILE A 1116 -11.33 -6.86 23.29
N ALA A 1117 -11.52 -6.04 22.26
CA ALA A 1117 -11.54 -6.52 20.88
C ALA A 1117 -10.22 -7.21 20.47
N ALA A 1118 -9.06 -6.64 20.85
CA ALA A 1118 -7.76 -7.28 20.63
C ALA A 1118 -7.61 -8.59 21.40
N HIS A 1119 -8.03 -8.63 22.67
CA HIS A 1119 -7.99 -9.82 23.50
C HIS A 1119 -8.86 -10.95 22.94
N ASN A 1120 -10.05 -10.63 22.44
CA ASN A 1120 -11.00 -11.59 21.89
C ASN A 1120 -10.62 -12.09 20.49
N GLY A 1121 -9.48 -11.65 19.94
CA GLY A 1121 -8.94 -12.14 18.68
C GLY A 1121 -9.24 -11.28 17.46
N GLY A 1122 -9.77 -10.05 17.62
CA GLY A 1122 -9.97 -9.08 16.55
C GLY A 1122 -11.23 -8.23 16.68
N LEU A 1123 -11.34 -7.15 15.88
CA LEU A 1123 -12.45 -6.18 15.93
C LEU A 1123 -13.85 -6.82 15.83
N ASP A 1124 -14.00 -7.85 14.99
CA ASP A 1124 -15.29 -8.52 14.75
C ASP A 1124 -15.81 -9.36 15.93
N THR A 1125 -14.94 -9.68 16.89
CA THR A 1125 -15.27 -10.50 18.06
C THR A 1125 -15.94 -9.73 19.20
N SER A 1126 -15.96 -8.39 19.10
CA SER A 1126 -16.52 -7.47 20.10
C SER A 1126 -17.84 -6.81 19.67
N SER A 1127 -18.42 -7.27 18.56
CA SER A 1127 -19.47 -6.59 17.78
C SER A 1127 -20.83 -6.41 18.47
N GLY A 1128 -21.01 -6.86 19.71
CA GLY A 1128 -22.25 -6.69 20.49
C GLY A 1128 -22.36 -5.39 21.31
N ASP A 1129 -21.23 -4.81 21.76
CA ASP A 1129 -21.24 -3.78 22.84
C ASP A 1129 -20.68 -2.39 22.42
N ILE A 1130 -20.34 -2.19 21.15
CA ILE A 1130 -19.79 -0.92 20.63
C ILE A 1130 -20.91 -0.09 20.00
N ASP A 1131 -21.09 1.14 20.47
CA ASP A 1131 -22.00 2.10 19.85
C ASP A 1131 -21.55 2.37 18.40
N PRO A 1132 -22.44 2.28 17.39
CA PRO A 1132 -22.11 2.58 16.00
C PRO A 1132 -21.38 3.92 15.82
N LYS A 1133 -21.69 4.92 16.65
CA LYS A 1133 -21.08 6.26 16.63
C LYS A 1133 -19.60 6.27 17.06
N ASP A 1134 -19.20 5.32 17.90
CA ASP A 1134 -17.84 5.20 18.43
C ASP A 1134 -17.00 4.17 17.64
N LYS A 1135 -17.61 3.42 16.72
CA LYS A 1135 -16.97 2.32 15.98
C LYS A 1135 -15.65 2.73 15.32
N THR A 1136 -15.64 3.82 14.56
CA THR A 1136 -14.43 4.30 13.86
C THR A 1136 -13.31 4.70 14.83
N LEU A 1137 -13.65 5.25 16.00
CA LEU A 1137 -12.66 5.57 17.03
C LEU A 1137 -12.10 4.30 17.68
N VAL A 1138 -12.97 3.33 18.00
CA VAL A 1138 -12.51 2.04 18.56
C VAL A 1138 -11.60 1.30 17.58
N GLU A 1139 -11.94 1.29 16.29
CA GLU A 1139 -11.07 0.74 15.23
C GLU A 1139 -9.72 1.47 15.17
N PHE A 1140 -9.71 2.80 15.30
CA PHE A 1140 -8.49 3.60 15.34
C PHE A 1140 -7.63 3.24 16.57
N LEU A 1141 -8.23 3.21 17.76
CA LEU A 1141 -7.55 2.89 19.02
C LEU A 1141 -7.07 1.44 19.05
N PHE A 1142 -7.80 0.51 18.44
CA PHE A 1142 -7.38 -0.88 18.29
C PHE A 1142 -6.07 -0.98 17.49
N ASN A 1143 -6.01 -0.30 16.34
CA ASN A 1143 -4.79 -0.26 15.53
C ASN A 1143 -3.65 0.40 16.33
N LEU A 1144 -3.93 1.50 17.03
CA LEU A 1144 -2.95 2.18 17.88
C LEU A 1144 -2.41 1.28 19.01
N TYR A 1145 -3.28 0.51 19.67
CA TYR A 1145 -2.92 -0.45 20.71
C TYR A 1145 -2.01 -1.57 20.19
N VAL A 1146 -2.44 -2.26 19.11
CA VAL A 1146 -1.71 -3.39 18.53
C VAL A 1146 -0.31 -2.97 18.06
N GLN A 1147 -0.21 -1.80 17.43
CA GLN A 1147 1.06 -1.31 16.87
C GLN A 1147 2.03 -0.80 17.93
N ASN A 1148 1.55 -0.47 19.13
CA ASN A 1148 2.36 -0.01 20.27
C ASN A 1148 2.63 -1.13 21.29
N GLY A 1149 2.64 -2.38 20.84
CA GLY A 1149 3.04 -3.54 21.65
C GLY A 1149 1.90 -4.27 22.35
N GLY A 1150 0.64 -3.89 22.10
CA GLY A 1150 -0.53 -4.64 22.56
C GLY A 1150 -0.65 -5.99 21.85
N LYS A 1151 -0.91 -7.06 22.59
CA LYS A 1151 -1.07 -8.40 21.99
C LYS A 1151 -2.51 -8.65 21.57
N ILE A 1152 -2.66 -9.29 20.41
CA ILE A 1152 -3.93 -9.88 19.99
C ILE A 1152 -4.01 -11.27 20.62
N GLY A 1153 -5.08 -11.53 21.38
CA GLY A 1153 -5.27 -12.82 22.02
C GLY A 1153 -5.46 -13.93 21.00
N THR A 1154 -4.86 -15.08 21.26
CA THR A 1154 -5.24 -16.34 20.61
C THR A 1154 -6.51 -16.83 21.29
N ILE A 1155 -7.60 -17.02 20.55
CA ILE A 1155 -8.85 -17.59 21.08
C ILE A 1155 -8.53 -18.97 21.66
N GLY A 1156 -8.33 -19.05 22.98
CA GLY A 1156 -7.89 -20.25 23.67
C GLY A 1156 -8.72 -20.48 24.92
N THR A 1157 -9.56 -21.51 24.87
CA THR A 1157 -10.13 -22.29 25.98
C THR A 1157 -10.58 -21.53 27.23
N THR A 1158 -11.89 -21.54 27.45
CA THR A 1158 -12.54 -21.43 28.76
C THR A 1158 -11.85 -22.35 29.78
N GLY A 1159 -10.89 -21.85 30.53
CA GLY A 1159 -10.11 -22.65 31.48
C GLY A 1159 -9.17 -21.84 32.37
N ASP A 1160 -8.34 -20.96 31.80
CA ASP A 1160 -7.46 -20.11 32.60
C ASP A 1160 -8.12 -18.76 32.88
N LYS A 1161 -8.64 -18.63 34.10
CA LYS A 1161 -8.98 -17.33 34.67
C LYS A 1161 -7.71 -16.49 34.76
N ASP A 1162 -7.73 -15.33 34.09
CA ASP A 1162 -6.98 -14.12 34.44
C ASP A 1162 -5.53 -14.01 33.94
N THR A 1163 -5.33 -14.06 32.62
CA THR A 1163 -4.19 -13.37 31.97
C THR A 1163 -4.69 -12.37 30.92
N ARG A 1164 -5.52 -11.40 31.33
CA ARG A 1164 -5.76 -10.21 30.50
C ARG A 1164 -4.40 -9.58 30.19
N ASP A 1165 -4.08 -9.39 28.91
CA ASP A 1165 -2.90 -8.63 28.54
C ASP A 1165 -3.08 -7.20 29.06
N THR A 1166 -2.42 -6.92 30.18
CA THR A 1166 -2.46 -5.62 30.86
C THR A 1166 -1.40 -4.67 30.33
N THR A 1167 -0.65 -5.04 29.27
CA THR A 1167 0.46 -4.25 28.74
C THR A 1167 0.01 -2.81 28.50
N PRO A 1168 0.40 -1.86 29.36
CA PRO A 1168 0.05 -0.47 29.16
C PRO A 1168 0.89 0.05 27.99
N THR A 1169 0.25 0.76 27.07
CA THR A 1169 0.93 1.52 26.02
C THR A 1169 0.89 3.01 26.40
N VAL A 1170 1.66 3.84 25.69
CA VAL A 1170 1.62 5.30 25.85
C VAL A 1170 0.21 5.87 25.67
N TYR A 1171 -0.62 5.23 24.85
CA TYR A 1171 -1.98 5.67 24.56
C TYR A 1171 -3.03 5.05 25.47
N SER A 1172 -2.65 4.28 26.50
CA SER A 1172 -3.61 3.63 27.40
C SER A 1172 -4.46 4.59 28.22
N THR A 1173 -4.01 5.84 28.40
CA THR A 1173 -4.73 6.88 29.13
C THR A 1173 -4.88 8.12 28.25
N ALA A 1174 -5.91 8.93 28.52
CA ALA A 1174 -6.09 10.21 27.83
C ALA A 1174 -4.92 11.17 28.10
N ALA A 1175 -4.36 11.14 29.33
CA ALA A 1175 -3.19 11.93 29.70
C ALA A 1175 -1.94 11.52 28.89
N GLY A 1176 -1.72 10.21 28.72
CA GLY A 1176 -0.64 9.68 27.88
C GLY A 1176 -0.78 10.11 26.42
N TYR A 1177 -2.00 10.05 25.87
CA TYR A 1177 -2.30 10.56 24.53
C TYR A 1177 -1.99 12.06 24.38
N ILE A 1178 -2.46 12.91 25.30
CA ILE A 1178 -2.24 14.36 25.24
C ILE A 1178 -0.77 14.70 25.32
N HIS A 1179 -0.01 14.05 26.21
CA HIS A 1179 1.43 14.28 26.33
C HIS A 1179 2.21 13.90 25.07
N GLU A 1180 1.71 12.93 24.30
CA GLU A 1180 2.36 12.49 23.07
C GLU A 1180 1.93 13.31 21.84
N GLU A 1181 0.65 13.69 21.74
CA GLU A 1181 0.05 14.17 20.48
C GLU A 1181 -0.42 15.63 20.52
N ALA A 1182 -0.67 16.20 21.71
CA ALA A 1182 -1.19 17.57 21.84
C ALA A 1182 -0.09 18.61 22.09
N HIS A 1183 -0.33 19.86 21.69
CA HIS A 1183 0.57 20.96 21.98
C HIS A 1183 0.30 21.54 23.37
N ILE A 1184 1.06 21.09 24.37
CA ILE A 1184 0.88 21.48 25.77
C ILE A 1184 2.03 22.34 26.34
N SER A 1185 2.99 22.75 25.51
CA SER A 1185 4.17 23.51 25.96
C SER A 1185 3.85 24.92 26.47
N ASP A 1186 2.65 25.44 26.20
CA ASP A 1186 2.21 26.73 26.70
C ASP A 1186 1.93 26.71 28.21
N CYS A 1187 1.62 25.54 28.78
CA CYS A 1187 1.33 25.36 30.21
C CYS A 1187 2.52 25.80 31.09
N GLN A 1188 2.24 26.49 32.19
CA GLN A 1188 3.23 26.99 33.16
C GLN A 1188 3.20 26.17 34.46
N SER A 1189 4.33 25.56 34.83
CA SER A 1189 4.52 24.72 36.03
C SER A 1189 3.65 23.44 36.09
N GLN A 1190 2.33 23.55 35.95
CA GLN A 1190 1.35 22.46 36.01
C GLN A 1190 1.13 21.80 34.64
N THR A 1191 2.11 21.05 34.16
CA THR A 1191 2.14 20.53 32.78
C THR A 1191 1.64 19.09 32.62
N GLN A 1192 1.33 18.37 33.71
CA GLN A 1192 1.04 16.94 33.67
C GLN A 1192 -0.45 16.63 33.84
N PHE A 1193 -1.09 15.99 32.87
CA PHE A 1193 -2.54 15.67 32.93
C PHE A 1193 -2.85 14.38 33.70
N CYS A 1194 -1.83 13.60 34.06
CA CYS A 1194 -1.94 12.41 34.91
C CYS A 1194 -1.81 12.77 36.39
N ASN A 1195 -2.69 12.22 37.23
CA ASN A 1195 -2.64 12.42 38.67
C ASN A 1195 -1.82 11.32 39.37
N ASN A 1196 -0.50 11.45 39.31
CA ASN A 1196 0.44 10.50 39.95
C ASN A 1196 0.95 11.01 41.31
N GLY A 1197 0.25 11.96 41.95
CA GLY A 1197 0.77 12.68 43.12
C GLY A 1197 1.91 13.65 42.80
N SER A 1198 2.10 13.98 41.52
CA SER A 1198 3.12 14.91 41.03
C SER A 1198 2.77 16.36 41.38
N GLU A 1199 3.79 17.14 41.74
CA GLU A 1199 3.65 18.57 42.01
C GLU A 1199 3.28 19.38 40.76
N ASN A 1200 3.44 18.79 39.57
CA ASN A 1200 3.17 19.38 38.25
C ASN A 1200 1.79 19.00 37.68
N TYR A 1201 0.88 18.43 38.48
CA TYR A 1201 -0.45 18.06 38.00
C TYR A 1201 -1.23 19.27 37.49
N ALA A 1202 -1.78 19.15 36.27
CA ALA A 1202 -2.44 20.20 35.50
C ALA A 1202 -3.56 20.88 36.31
N PHE A 1203 -4.37 20.09 37.03
CA PHE A 1203 -5.53 20.58 37.79
C PHE A 1203 -5.28 20.67 39.30
N ARG A 1204 -4.00 20.69 39.72
CA ARG A 1204 -3.67 20.94 41.13
C ARG A 1204 -4.19 22.34 41.55
N ASN A 1205 -4.68 22.44 42.78
CA ASN A 1205 -5.30 23.68 43.31
C ASN A 1205 -4.40 24.92 43.17
N THR A 1206 -3.10 24.77 43.40
CA THR A 1206 -2.11 25.83 43.26
C THR A 1206 -0.82 25.29 42.63
N PRO A 1207 -0.10 26.12 41.85
CA PRO A 1207 1.26 25.77 41.45
C PRO A 1207 2.14 25.59 42.70
N GLN A 1208 3.08 24.65 42.65
CA GLN A 1208 3.93 24.26 43.79
C GLN A 1208 4.59 25.44 44.51
N GLU A 1209 5.08 26.41 43.74
CA GLU A 1209 5.74 27.61 44.26
C GLU A 1209 4.84 28.55 45.08
N TYR A 1210 3.52 28.29 45.12
CA TYR A 1210 2.53 29.05 45.92
C TYR A 1210 1.86 28.21 47.03
N ASP A 1211 2.38 27.02 47.34
CA ASP A 1211 1.79 26.12 48.34
C ASP A 1211 1.82 26.67 49.78
N VAL A 1212 2.87 27.43 50.12
CA VAL A 1212 3.10 27.96 51.47
C VAL A 1212 2.22 29.20 51.71
N GLU A 1213 1.88 29.90 50.64
CA GLU A 1213 1.14 31.16 50.56
C GLU A 1213 -0.35 30.96 50.89
N LEU A 1214 -0.90 29.77 50.63
CA LEU A 1214 -2.28 29.42 51.02
C LEU A 1214 -2.50 29.42 52.54
N GLN A 1215 -1.43 29.28 53.33
CA GLN A 1215 -1.51 29.15 54.78
C GLN A 1215 -1.85 30.50 55.46
N CYS A 1216 -1.25 31.62 55.03
CA CYS A 1216 -1.41 32.98 55.62
C CYS A 1216 -1.71 33.00 57.14
N GLU A 1217 -0.99 32.20 57.94
CA GLU A 1217 -1.32 31.99 59.34
C GLU A 1217 -0.84 33.15 60.24
N SER A 1218 -1.67 33.54 61.20
CA SER A 1218 -1.23 34.34 62.34
C SER A 1218 -0.57 33.42 63.37
N LYS A 1219 0.70 33.63 63.70
CA LYS A 1219 1.29 33.02 64.90
C LYS A 1219 0.54 33.51 66.16
N THR A 1220 -0.47 32.78 66.62
CA THR A 1220 -0.71 32.71 68.07
C THR A 1220 0.41 31.85 68.64
N LYS A 1221 1.30 32.46 69.41
CA LYS A 1221 2.34 31.78 70.19
C LYS A 1221 1.70 30.63 70.99
N SER A 1222 1.88 29.38 70.58
CA SER A 1222 1.83 28.26 71.51
C SER A 1222 3.16 28.22 72.27
N ALA A 1223 3.06 28.13 73.59
CA ALA A 1223 4.18 28.04 74.51
C ALA A 1223 5.07 26.82 74.20
N PRO A 1224 6.36 26.82 74.58
CA PRO A 1224 7.25 25.71 74.27
C PRO A 1224 6.78 24.45 75.00
N GLU A 1225 6.49 23.40 74.25
CA GLU A 1225 6.29 22.06 74.81
C GLU A 1225 7.52 21.64 75.60
N LYS A 1226 7.31 21.36 76.88
CA LYS A 1226 8.30 20.72 77.74
C LYS A 1226 8.70 19.38 77.12
N LYS A 1227 9.99 19.25 76.80
CA LYS A 1227 10.66 17.96 76.65
C LYS A 1227 10.29 17.04 77.84
N ARG A 1228 9.61 15.94 77.57
CA ARG A 1228 9.63 14.76 78.44
C ARG A 1228 10.65 13.78 77.88
N CYS A 1229 11.79 13.67 78.56
CA CYS A 1229 12.71 12.55 78.42
C CYS A 1229 12.02 11.26 78.88
N GLY A 1230 12.27 10.17 78.16
CA GLY A 1230 11.86 8.83 78.54
C GLY A 1230 12.86 8.13 79.48
N ALA A 1231 12.33 7.15 80.21
CA ALA A 1231 12.94 5.97 80.84
C ALA A 1231 11.81 5.38 81.74
N GLU A 1232 11.50 4.09 81.85
CA GLU A 1232 12.17 2.81 81.57
C GLU A 1232 11.14 1.70 81.90
N GLY A 1233 11.36 0.46 81.45
CA GLY A 1233 10.98 -0.70 82.26
C GLY A 1233 10.19 -1.84 81.61
N CYS A 1234 10.93 -2.84 81.12
CA CYS A 1234 10.47 -4.22 80.87
C CYS A 1234 9.82 -4.90 82.10
N ARG A 1235 8.85 -5.80 81.86
CA ARG A 1235 8.70 -7.14 82.49
C ARG A 1235 7.54 -7.91 81.80
N ARG A 1236 7.84 -8.89 80.93
CA ARG A 1236 7.90 -10.36 81.15
C ARG A 1236 6.59 -11.04 81.60
N GLY A 1237 5.97 -11.79 80.66
CA GLY A 1237 5.86 -13.26 80.72
C GLY A 1237 4.64 -13.94 81.39
N ARG A 1238 4.14 -14.95 80.65
CA ARG A 1238 3.28 -16.11 80.98
C ARG A 1238 1.76 -15.95 80.89
N GLY A 1239 1.17 -16.90 80.16
CA GLY A 1239 -0.26 -17.11 79.92
C GLY A 1239 -0.43 -17.76 78.57
#